data_AF-A0A812PIU8-F1
#
_entry.id   AF-A0A812PIU8-F1
#
_cell.length_a   1.000
_cell.length_b   1.000
_cell.length_c   1.000
_cell.angle_alpha   90.00
_cell.angle_beta   90.00
_cell.angle_gamma   90.00
#
_symmetry.space_group_name_H-M   'P 1'
#
loop_
_entity.id
_entity.type
_entity.pdbx_description
1 polymer ?
#
loop_
_entity_poly.entity_id
_entity_poly.type
_entity_poly.pdbx_seq_one_letter_code
_entity_poly.pdbx_strand_id
1 'polypeptide(L)'
;MLDGSSAARLVAVLLGLLLAASAVRHSRPDMLQPDEDVDVLDSGKLVLSETDASLLEARSEQCFGFPVSGEAVVDQSTPVESNCTWRGERGLKVVLRAPLTFKGSLLLNGELHITAEAEMNEPCITVLGELVVDGHVSFSSCVNKQPWNKGGAIHTSGDLSISAGSTLEFDNCYAWDGGGFSVSGSLHQGDRSLVRLHSCRARYSGGSLQVLNDFNQGLGAVLHVENSTALDGGCAWISGHLRQDDDSSAYFRSCQAGENGGGLYVGSVTQSVNAQLQAKDCAAGSGGGLRIRNNFAQGFNATLHVEDCTARQTGGGVSVLGGFYQGVHSSARLTNCRALKAGGGVSVEQEFLQGMHSSVQFANCTAGETGGGLNVLGDLIQVFDSSLHAENCLAGTSGGGVAVKGDFFQNVHSSARFVSCTAEETGGGLYVTNFSQENESYVEFKNCTAVRHGGGLYARDTFAQRAGGRSHFTGCTSLQQGGGGLATLMLASSGSMHFSSCYAEAGGGLYIAEGGRIQCAGSLLLQDCSAKTFAGGMLSHAPGEGAIASLRVEGCRALKASALLMTVIASDLHLKELYLMDNTASDHIDISTLGGLTVGAAQLHSRQGRGVQIVAEQSLHLEDVMDCTSVARCSFSSKEFDVTGFRCPIGTGARAILNAAVRGCLDCTEGYTQVIQGNNGSCQRCPDQASQCFASHFRMDNGAMVQTTNISRSFRCPNEAACPGGDMPHGALMCAEGYDGTGCAMCGEGHAMADRSVLSCSRCSDERHVRAIQWMLFLSQRAILFAVTSMSAMRAKSTGDLKNSSIWLNQMMAFATISSMILTAVMQTETAKDMKSTAITFLVGAARGVAEFGSGEGSLGTASQCLLVYIGLEPTLWGSHLLDVAVATLFTAVVSLATDSRLALIAGMNCFLPGIIADFGKYMVCYRLEPAPELPVSTRWCQRHRIWPGVCCSPPLCSRRHLGMDPTLQLNGGSSPTSCGLPEEQVQRDVCPV
;
A
#
# COMPACT_ATOMS: atom_id res chain seq x y z
N MET A 1 15.40 -51.12 -72.36
CA MET A 1 15.31 -49.65 -72.46
C MET A 1 14.72 -49.13 -71.16
N LEU A 2 15.31 -48.06 -70.64
CA LEU A 2 15.01 -47.40 -69.36
C LEU A 2 13.54 -46.98 -69.27
N ASP A 3 13.00 -46.92 -68.04
CA ASP A 3 12.46 -45.63 -67.60
C ASP A 3 12.57 -45.42 -66.08
N GLY A 4 13.35 -44.41 -65.70
CA GLY A 4 13.74 -44.05 -64.34
C GLY A 4 12.78 -43.04 -63.69
N SER A 5 11.48 -43.34 -63.68
CA SER A 5 10.45 -42.40 -63.19
C SER A 5 9.96 -42.69 -61.75
N SER A 6 10.32 -43.83 -61.15
CA SER A 6 9.66 -44.28 -59.90
C SER A 6 10.36 -43.81 -58.63
N ALA A 7 11.66 -43.52 -58.68
CA ALA A 7 12.45 -43.11 -57.50
C ALA A 7 12.25 -41.64 -57.12
N ALA A 8 11.93 -40.76 -58.10
CA ALA A 8 11.78 -39.33 -57.86
C ALA A 8 10.46 -38.94 -57.16
N ARG A 9 9.40 -39.78 -57.29
CA ARG A 9 8.08 -39.47 -56.71
C ARG A 9 7.97 -39.76 -55.22
N LEU A 10 8.80 -40.67 -54.69
CA LEU A 10 8.77 -41.02 -53.26
C LEU A 10 9.36 -39.92 -52.36
N VAL A 11 10.29 -39.11 -52.89
CA VAL A 11 11.01 -38.06 -52.14
C VAL A 11 10.17 -36.78 -51.97
N ALA A 12 9.22 -36.50 -52.87
CA ALA A 12 8.43 -35.27 -52.84
C ALA A 12 7.28 -35.29 -51.81
N VAL A 13 6.76 -36.47 -51.43
CA VAL A 13 5.60 -36.59 -50.54
C VAL A 13 5.96 -36.38 -49.06
N LEU A 14 7.21 -36.67 -48.68
CA LEU A 14 7.67 -36.55 -47.28
C LEU A 14 7.94 -35.10 -46.84
N LEU A 15 8.14 -34.15 -47.75
CA LEU A 15 8.45 -32.75 -47.41
C LEU A 15 7.21 -31.88 -47.10
N GLY A 16 6.00 -32.30 -47.47
CA GLY A 16 4.79 -31.46 -47.40
C GLY A 16 4.09 -31.42 -46.03
N LEU A 17 4.39 -32.37 -45.13
CA LEU A 17 3.62 -32.57 -43.89
C LEU A 17 4.12 -31.76 -42.67
N LEU A 18 5.19 -30.98 -42.80
CA LEU A 18 5.89 -30.36 -41.65
C LEU A 18 5.56 -28.88 -41.37
N LEU A 19 4.62 -28.23 -42.08
CA LEU A 19 4.49 -26.76 -42.06
C LEU A 19 3.16 -26.14 -41.57
N ALA A 20 2.24 -26.88 -40.93
CA ALA A 20 0.93 -26.32 -40.54
C ALA A 20 0.53 -26.57 -39.07
N ALA A 21 1.05 -25.76 -38.13
CA ALA A 21 0.46 -25.58 -36.78
C ALA A 21 1.03 -24.34 -36.04
N SER A 22 0.31 -23.21 -36.01
CA SER A 22 0.39 -22.16 -34.94
C SER A 22 -0.57 -20.98 -35.20
N ALA A 23 -1.58 -20.77 -34.32
CA ALA A 23 -2.09 -19.48 -33.81
C ALA A 23 -3.57 -19.56 -33.34
N VAL A 24 -3.90 -19.15 -32.09
CA VAL A 24 -5.11 -18.37 -31.65
C VAL A 24 -4.90 -17.85 -30.20
N ARG A 25 -5.37 -16.62 -29.89
CA ARG A 25 -5.29 -15.87 -28.60
C ARG A 25 -6.69 -15.39 -28.11
N HIS A 26 -6.78 -15.08 -26.80
CA HIS A 26 -7.93 -14.73 -25.91
C HIS A 26 -8.65 -13.36 -26.06
N SER A 27 -9.84 -13.23 -25.43
CA SER A 27 -10.51 -11.98 -24.99
C SER A 27 -11.29 -12.14 -23.65
N ARG A 28 -11.54 -11.03 -22.92
CA ARG A 28 -12.14 -10.85 -21.57
C ARG A 28 -13.28 -9.77 -21.57
N PRO A 29 -14.06 -9.54 -20.47
CA PRO A 29 -15.51 -9.22 -20.48
C PRO A 29 -15.96 -7.83 -19.96
N ASP A 30 -17.29 -7.59 -19.98
CA ASP A 30 -18.06 -6.37 -19.64
C ASP A 30 -18.58 -6.26 -18.18
N MET A 31 -18.96 -5.02 -17.80
CA MET A 31 -19.35 -4.49 -16.47
C MET A 31 -20.82 -3.98 -16.45
N LEU A 32 -21.50 -3.95 -15.29
CA LEU A 32 -22.87 -3.45 -15.07
C LEU A 32 -22.96 -2.52 -13.82
N GLN A 33 -23.84 -1.51 -13.87
CA GLN A 33 -24.21 -0.53 -12.81
C GLN A 33 -25.62 -0.80 -12.20
N PRO A 34 -25.96 -0.24 -11.01
CA PRO A 34 -27.34 -0.16 -10.50
C PRO A 34 -27.86 1.27 -10.22
N ASP A 35 -29.19 1.40 -10.18
CA ASP A 35 -30.02 2.61 -9.92
C ASP A 35 -30.42 2.80 -8.43
N GLU A 36 -30.70 4.05 -8.03
CA GLU A 36 -31.29 4.53 -6.77
C GLU A 36 -32.71 5.10 -6.96
N ASP A 37 -33.53 5.14 -5.89
CA ASP A 37 -34.59 6.16 -5.66
C ASP A 37 -35.06 6.15 -4.18
N VAL A 38 -35.11 7.32 -3.52
CA VAL A 38 -35.78 7.55 -2.21
C VAL A 38 -36.45 8.94 -2.19
N ASP A 39 -37.75 8.97 -1.92
CA ASP A 39 -38.60 10.17 -1.80
C ASP A 39 -38.51 10.83 -0.40
N VAL A 40 -38.46 12.17 -0.35
CA VAL A 40 -38.61 12.99 0.88
C VAL A 40 -39.88 13.83 0.80
N LEU A 41 -40.67 13.78 1.89
CA LEU A 41 -41.95 14.46 2.10
C LEU A 41 -41.79 15.98 2.31
N ASP A 42 -42.51 16.76 1.51
CA ASP A 42 -42.66 18.21 1.61
C ASP A 42 -43.88 18.56 2.51
N SER A 43 -43.74 19.59 3.36
CA SER A 43 -44.78 20.03 4.30
C SER A 43 -45.12 21.51 4.06
N GLY A 44 -46.42 21.76 3.90
CA GLY A 44 -46.98 22.98 3.29
C GLY A 44 -46.61 24.32 3.94
N LYS A 45 -46.17 25.25 3.08
CA LYS A 45 -45.89 26.67 3.34
C LYS A 45 -47.22 27.45 3.34
N LEU A 46 -47.56 28.11 4.44
CA LEU A 46 -48.72 29.02 4.57
C LEU A 46 -48.22 30.47 4.43
N VAL A 47 -48.52 31.12 3.30
CA VAL A 47 -48.07 32.49 3.00
C VAL A 47 -49.07 33.49 3.60
N LEU A 48 -48.63 34.24 4.62
CA LEU A 48 -49.32 35.39 5.23
C LEU A 48 -48.34 36.57 5.20
N SER A 49 -48.46 37.52 4.27
CA SER A 49 -47.71 38.79 4.39
C SER A 49 -48.35 39.99 3.68
N GLU A 50 -49.11 39.82 2.59
CA GLU A 50 -49.75 40.97 1.91
C GLU A 50 -51.06 41.46 2.56
N THR A 51 -51.71 40.66 3.40
CA THR A 51 -53.04 40.98 3.95
C THR A 51 -53.00 42.05 5.04
N ASP A 52 -51.90 42.20 5.78
CA ASP A 52 -51.95 42.92 7.05
C ASP A 52 -51.75 44.43 6.88
N ALA A 53 -50.87 44.85 5.99
CA ALA A 53 -50.70 46.27 5.64
C ALA A 53 -51.98 46.84 4.99
N SER A 54 -52.59 46.08 4.08
CA SER A 54 -53.84 46.48 3.41
C SER A 54 -55.05 46.51 4.37
N LEU A 55 -55.09 45.62 5.36
CA LEU A 55 -56.10 45.65 6.43
C LEU A 55 -55.95 46.85 7.38
N LEU A 56 -54.72 47.23 7.72
CA LEU A 56 -54.44 48.42 8.55
C LEU A 56 -54.68 49.73 7.78
N GLU A 57 -54.33 49.79 6.50
CA GLU A 57 -54.58 50.95 5.65
C GLU A 57 -56.08 51.19 5.47
N ALA A 58 -56.89 50.13 5.33
CA ALA A 58 -58.34 50.25 5.22
C ALA A 58 -59.04 50.75 6.50
N ARG A 59 -58.35 50.79 7.65
CA ARG A 59 -58.95 51.09 8.96
C ARG A 59 -58.32 52.27 9.71
N SER A 60 -57.21 52.84 9.23
CA SER A 60 -56.50 53.90 9.93
C SER A 60 -56.74 55.27 9.29
N GLU A 61 -57.05 56.26 10.11
CA GLU A 61 -57.18 57.66 9.66
C GLU A 61 -55.78 58.29 9.53
N GLN A 62 -55.62 59.29 8.66
CA GLN A 62 -54.37 60.06 8.60
C GLN A 62 -54.09 60.68 9.98
N CYS A 63 -52.85 60.56 10.49
CA CYS A 63 -52.47 61.17 11.76
C CYS A 63 -52.65 62.70 11.66
N PHE A 64 -53.67 63.24 12.33
CA PHE A 64 -54.01 64.65 12.24
C PHE A 64 -52.88 65.53 12.82
N GLY A 65 -52.48 66.57 12.09
CA GLY A 65 -51.47 67.53 12.54
C GLY A 65 -50.01 67.17 12.19
N PHE A 66 -49.75 66.03 11.54
CA PHE A 66 -48.40 65.65 11.11
C PHE A 66 -48.06 66.19 9.72
N PRO A 67 -46.80 66.59 9.48
CA PRO A 67 -46.35 67.09 8.18
C PRO A 67 -46.34 65.96 7.15
N VAL A 68 -46.73 66.30 5.92
CA VAL A 68 -46.80 65.35 4.79
C VAL A 68 -45.69 65.62 3.77
N SER A 69 -45.15 66.83 3.69
CA SER A 69 -44.06 67.18 2.76
C SER A 69 -43.18 68.32 3.29
N GLY A 70 -42.02 68.53 2.67
CA GLY A 70 -41.09 69.61 3.00
C GLY A 70 -40.21 69.33 4.22
N GLU A 71 -39.84 70.38 4.94
CA GLU A 71 -39.09 70.29 6.21
C GLU A 71 -39.98 70.83 7.33
N ALA A 72 -40.12 70.05 8.41
CA ALA A 72 -40.99 70.37 9.52
C ALA A 72 -40.29 70.12 10.86
N VAL A 73 -40.61 70.93 11.86
CA VAL A 73 -40.12 70.76 13.23
C VAL A 73 -41.30 70.42 14.13
N VAL A 74 -41.17 69.38 14.96
CA VAL A 74 -42.19 68.98 15.94
C VAL A 74 -41.69 69.33 17.34
N ASP A 75 -42.24 70.42 17.87
CA ASP A 75 -41.78 71.05 19.13
C ASP A 75 -42.49 70.55 20.39
N GLN A 76 -43.66 69.93 20.26
CA GLN A 76 -44.48 69.46 21.37
C GLN A 76 -45.07 68.09 21.06
N SER A 77 -45.21 67.24 22.08
CA SER A 77 -45.86 65.95 21.94
C SER A 77 -47.18 65.91 22.69
N THR A 78 -48.25 65.70 21.93
CA THR A 78 -49.54 65.26 22.45
C THR A 78 -49.71 63.80 22.06
N PRO A 79 -50.01 62.87 23.01
CA PRO A 79 -50.24 61.47 22.68
C PRO A 79 -51.35 61.32 21.62
N VAL A 80 -51.11 60.49 20.61
CA VAL A 80 -52.12 60.14 19.59
C VAL A 80 -52.89 58.92 20.07
N GLU A 81 -54.18 59.09 20.41
CA GLU A 81 -54.99 58.06 21.07
C GLU A 81 -55.48 56.95 20.13
N SER A 82 -55.62 57.23 18.83
CA SER A 82 -56.18 56.31 17.83
C SER A 82 -55.10 55.67 16.96
N ASN A 83 -55.49 54.61 16.23
CA ASN A 83 -54.69 54.07 15.15
C ASN A 83 -54.62 55.11 14.02
N CYS A 84 -53.43 55.37 13.48
CA CYS A 84 -53.30 56.35 12.42
C CYS A 84 -52.18 56.05 11.41
N THR A 85 -52.28 56.66 10.23
CA THR A 85 -51.28 56.61 9.16
C THR A 85 -50.54 57.93 9.06
N TRP A 86 -49.20 57.90 9.15
CA TRP A 86 -48.34 59.05 8.87
C TRP A 86 -47.71 58.87 7.50
N ARG A 87 -48.28 59.59 6.53
CA ARG A 87 -47.80 59.62 5.14
C ARG A 87 -46.77 60.73 4.92
N GLY A 88 -45.61 60.38 4.38
CA GLY A 88 -44.56 61.29 3.92
C GLY A 88 -44.39 61.26 2.40
N GLU A 89 -44.47 62.42 1.77
CA GLU A 89 -44.08 62.62 0.37
C GLU A 89 -42.56 62.63 0.23
N ARG A 90 -42.10 62.43 -1.02
CA ARG A 90 -40.69 62.40 -1.39
C ARG A 90 -39.91 63.58 -0.79
N GLY A 91 -38.86 63.30 -0.03
CA GLY A 91 -38.01 64.30 0.60
C GLY A 91 -38.53 64.94 1.89
N LEU A 92 -39.60 64.42 2.51
CA LEU A 92 -40.06 64.91 3.82
C LEU A 92 -38.96 64.72 4.89
N LYS A 93 -38.60 65.83 5.54
CA LYS A 93 -37.67 65.87 6.67
C LYS A 93 -38.38 66.38 7.91
N VAL A 94 -38.23 65.66 9.02
CA VAL A 94 -38.88 65.96 10.28
C VAL A 94 -37.83 66.05 11.38
N VAL A 95 -37.72 67.22 12.00
CA VAL A 95 -36.84 67.46 13.15
C VAL A 95 -37.68 67.36 14.43
N LEU A 96 -37.35 66.44 15.32
CA LEU A 96 -38.05 66.24 16.58
C LEU A 96 -37.32 66.96 17.71
N ARG A 97 -38.04 67.83 18.43
CA ARG A 97 -37.60 68.38 19.73
C ARG A 97 -38.25 67.69 20.93
N ALA A 98 -39.34 66.97 20.69
CA ALA A 98 -40.07 66.21 21.70
C ALA A 98 -40.36 64.78 21.19
N PRO A 99 -40.39 63.77 22.08
CA PRO A 99 -40.68 62.39 21.72
C PRO A 99 -42.16 62.24 21.34
N LEU A 100 -42.47 61.41 20.34
CA LEU A 100 -43.83 61.17 19.89
C LEU A 100 -44.38 59.87 20.47
N THR A 101 -45.61 59.92 21.01
CA THR A 101 -46.25 58.74 21.61
C THR A 101 -47.59 58.44 20.93
N PHE A 102 -47.71 57.24 20.38
CA PHE A 102 -48.90 56.71 19.74
C PHE A 102 -49.46 55.59 20.63
N LYS A 103 -50.68 55.75 21.15
CA LYS A 103 -51.33 54.72 21.97
C LYS A 103 -51.96 53.61 21.14
N GLY A 104 -52.34 53.91 19.89
CA GLY A 104 -52.79 52.93 18.91
C GLY A 104 -51.64 52.36 18.07
N SER A 105 -52.02 51.65 17.00
CA SER A 105 -51.09 51.22 15.95
C SER A 105 -50.72 52.38 15.00
N LEU A 106 -49.52 52.35 14.45
CA LEU A 106 -48.98 53.37 13.56
C LEU A 106 -48.54 52.75 12.23
N LEU A 107 -49.00 53.31 11.11
CA LEU A 107 -48.47 53.03 9.77
C LEU A 107 -47.63 54.21 9.30
N LEU A 108 -46.33 54.00 9.07
CA LEU A 108 -45.43 54.95 8.43
C LEU A 108 -45.42 54.66 6.93
N ASN A 109 -45.95 55.56 6.11
CA ASN A 109 -46.07 55.35 4.67
C ASN A 109 -45.28 56.41 3.88
N GLY A 110 -44.54 56.00 2.85
CA GLY A 110 -43.83 56.90 1.94
C GLY A 110 -42.38 57.19 2.35
N GLU A 111 -41.86 58.40 2.08
CA GLU A 111 -40.47 58.77 2.35
C GLU A 111 -40.40 59.69 3.59
N LEU A 112 -39.80 59.21 4.68
CA LEU A 112 -39.69 59.96 5.94
C LEU A 112 -38.25 59.98 6.44
N HIS A 113 -37.71 61.18 6.66
CA HIS A 113 -36.41 61.37 7.30
C HIS A 113 -36.57 62.08 8.64
N ILE A 114 -36.46 61.32 9.73
CA ILE A 114 -36.71 61.80 11.09
C ILE A 114 -35.37 61.99 11.80
N THR A 115 -35.15 63.17 12.37
CA THR A 115 -33.91 63.51 13.08
C THR A 115 -34.25 64.12 14.43
N ALA A 116 -33.63 63.66 15.52
CA ALA A 116 -33.74 64.34 16.81
C ALA A 116 -32.75 65.50 16.90
N GLU A 117 -33.22 66.67 17.31
CA GLU A 117 -32.34 67.84 17.53
C GLU A 117 -31.58 67.74 18.85
N ALA A 118 -32.16 67.05 19.84
CA ALA A 118 -31.59 66.89 21.16
C ALA A 118 -31.90 65.50 21.72
N GLU A 119 -31.08 65.09 22.70
CA GLU A 119 -31.30 63.87 23.46
C GLU A 119 -32.60 63.96 24.28
N MET A 120 -33.39 62.89 24.29
CA MET A 120 -34.73 62.80 24.87
C MET A 120 -34.78 61.86 26.08
N ASN A 121 -35.82 61.95 26.91
CA ASN A 121 -36.07 61.02 28.03
C ASN A 121 -36.92 59.80 27.62
N GLU A 122 -37.33 59.76 26.37
CA GLU A 122 -38.13 58.68 25.77
C GLU A 122 -37.59 58.43 24.36
N PRO A 123 -37.95 57.32 23.72
CA PRO A 123 -37.65 57.08 22.31
C PRO A 123 -38.20 58.22 21.43
N CYS A 124 -37.57 58.49 20.29
CA CYS A 124 -38.11 59.47 19.32
C CYS A 124 -39.57 59.17 18.96
N ILE A 125 -39.91 57.89 18.79
CA ILE A 125 -41.27 57.39 18.56
C ILE A 125 -41.55 56.20 19.48
N THR A 126 -42.62 56.30 20.26
CA THR A 126 -43.18 55.20 21.06
C THR A 126 -44.54 54.80 20.49
N VAL A 127 -44.73 53.51 20.21
CA VAL A 127 -46.00 52.93 19.72
C VAL A 127 -46.46 51.85 20.69
N LEU A 128 -47.64 52.00 21.29
CA LEU A 128 -48.20 50.99 22.20
C LEU A 128 -48.92 49.85 21.44
N GLY A 129 -49.34 50.10 20.20
CA GLY A 129 -49.87 49.08 19.29
C GLY A 129 -48.80 48.50 18.34
N GLU A 130 -49.25 48.05 17.18
CA GLU A 130 -48.38 47.57 16.09
C GLU A 130 -47.78 48.74 15.31
N LEU A 131 -46.57 48.55 14.79
CA LEU A 131 -45.91 49.50 13.90
C LEU A 131 -45.70 48.86 12.54
N VAL A 132 -46.18 49.51 11.48
CA VAL A 132 -45.97 49.08 10.09
C VAL A 132 -45.17 50.15 9.35
N VAL A 133 -44.15 49.73 8.58
CA VAL A 133 -43.31 50.58 7.74
C VAL A 133 -43.50 50.20 6.27
N ASP A 134 -44.11 51.10 5.53
CA ASP A 134 -44.44 50.94 4.11
C ASP A 134 -43.84 52.09 3.27
N GLY A 135 -42.56 51.96 2.91
CA GLY A 135 -41.82 53.01 2.20
C GLY A 135 -40.36 53.10 2.64
N HIS A 136 -39.77 54.30 2.52
CA HIS A 136 -38.39 54.60 2.91
C HIS A 136 -38.37 55.48 4.16
N VAL A 137 -38.12 54.88 5.32
CA VAL A 137 -38.11 55.58 6.60
C VAL A 137 -36.69 55.56 7.19
N SER A 138 -36.21 56.70 7.66
CA SER A 138 -34.90 56.80 8.30
C SER A 138 -34.95 57.62 9.58
N PHE A 139 -34.15 57.23 10.56
CA PHE A 139 -33.99 57.91 11.84
C PHE A 139 -32.53 58.23 12.07
N SER A 140 -32.25 59.44 12.56
CA SER A 140 -30.88 59.83 12.93
C SER A 140 -30.81 60.60 14.25
N SER A 141 -29.71 60.40 14.98
CA SER A 141 -29.37 61.12 16.22
C SER A 141 -30.38 60.96 17.36
N CYS A 142 -31.19 59.89 17.34
CA CYS A 142 -32.17 59.61 18.38
C CYS A 142 -31.52 59.01 19.63
N VAL A 143 -31.46 59.79 20.72
CA VAL A 143 -30.83 59.40 21.98
C VAL A 143 -31.86 59.38 23.10
N ASN A 144 -32.10 58.21 23.70
CA ASN A 144 -32.96 58.04 24.86
C ASN A 144 -32.12 57.92 26.15
N LYS A 145 -32.19 58.91 27.04
CA LYS A 145 -31.40 58.99 28.27
C LYS A 145 -31.96 58.16 29.42
N GLN A 146 -33.25 57.87 29.40
CA GLN A 146 -33.92 57.34 30.57
C GLN A 146 -33.46 55.90 30.80
N PRO A 147 -32.91 55.59 31.99
CA PRO A 147 -32.57 54.21 32.32
C PRO A 147 -33.81 53.32 32.19
N TRP A 148 -33.61 52.08 31.73
CA TRP A 148 -34.68 51.07 31.57
C TRP A 148 -35.70 51.33 30.46
N ASN A 149 -35.72 52.52 29.86
CA ASN A 149 -36.51 52.75 28.66
C ASN A 149 -35.82 52.10 27.47
N LYS A 150 -36.61 51.40 26.66
CA LYS A 150 -36.16 50.67 25.48
C LYS A 150 -36.34 51.53 24.23
N GLY A 151 -35.51 51.32 23.21
CA GLY A 151 -35.59 52.03 21.94
C GLY A 151 -34.92 53.41 21.99
N GLY A 152 -34.01 53.69 21.05
CA GLY A 152 -33.47 55.05 20.90
C GLY A 152 -34.35 55.85 19.96
N ALA A 153 -34.48 55.38 18.72
CA ALA A 153 -35.40 55.95 17.76
C ALA A 153 -36.82 55.41 17.94
N ILE A 154 -37.00 54.09 17.99
CA ILE A 154 -38.34 53.48 18.03
C ILE A 154 -38.46 52.51 19.21
N HIS A 155 -39.59 52.61 19.92
CA HIS A 155 -40.07 51.53 20.76
C HIS A 155 -41.48 51.13 20.34
N THR A 156 -41.72 49.84 20.14
CA THR A 156 -43.08 49.31 20.01
C THR A 156 -43.38 48.23 21.06
N SER A 157 -44.58 48.30 21.64
CA SER A 157 -45.11 47.25 22.52
C SER A 157 -45.71 46.07 21.73
N GLY A 158 -46.10 46.30 20.48
CA GLY A 158 -46.61 45.27 19.57
C GLY A 158 -45.54 44.73 18.64
N ASP A 159 -45.99 44.21 17.50
CA ASP A 159 -45.14 43.76 16.41
C ASP A 159 -44.66 44.95 15.56
N LEU A 160 -43.50 44.77 14.93
CA LEU A 160 -42.98 45.67 13.90
C LEU A 160 -42.97 44.94 12.57
N SER A 161 -43.70 45.45 11.59
CA SER A 161 -43.76 44.90 10.24
C SER A 161 -43.18 45.88 9.23
N ILE A 162 -42.26 45.42 8.39
CA ILE A 162 -41.66 46.19 7.31
C ILE A 162 -42.18 45.60 6.01
N SER A 163 -42.95 46.36 5.25
CA SER A 163 -43.57 45.87 4.01
C SER A 163 -42.52 45.45 2.97
N ALA A 164 -42.94 44.64 2.01
CA ALA A 164 -42.08 44.18 0.92
C ALA A 164 -41.49 45.35 0.14
N GLY A 165 -40.17 45.32 -0.12
CA GLY A 165 -39.45 46.38 -0.81
C GLY A 165 -39.24 47.68 -0.02
N SER A 166 -39.75 47.78 1.22
CA SER A 166 -39.52 48.94 2.08
C SER A 166 -38.07 49.03 2.57
N THR A 167 -37.67 50.22 2.99
CA THR A 167 -36.36 50.48 3.60
C THR A 167 -36.53 51.16 4.95
N LEU A 168 -35.84 50.65 5.97
CA LEU A 168 -35.80 51.22 7.30
C LEU A 168 -34.35 51.44 7.74
N GLU A 169 -33.98 52.69 8.00
CA GLU A 169 -32.60 53.06 8.36
C GLU A 169 -32.49 53.74 9.72
N PHE A 170 -31.41 53.44 10.44
CA PHE A 170 -31.07 54.08 11.72
C PHE A 170 -29.59 54.47 11.73
N ASP A 171 -29.30 55.70 12.15
CA ASP A 171 -27.93 56.21 12.27
C ASP A 171 -27.70 56.95 13.59
N ASN A 172 -26.65 56.56 14.30
CA ASN A 172 -26.18 57.21 15.53
C ASN A 172 -27.27 57.31 16.61
N CYS A 173 -27.99 56.22 16.85
CA CYS A 173 -29.04 56.15 17.87
C CYS A 173 -28.53 55.51 19.18
N TYR A 174 -29.11 55.90 20.31
CA TYR A 174 -28.70 55.41 21.64
C TYR A 174 -29.88 55.11 22.55
N ALA A 175 -29.82 54.01 23.30
CA ALA A 175 -30.80 53.67 24.34
C ALA A 175 -30.22 52.78 25.44
N TRP A 176 -31.07 52.37 26.40
CA TRP A 176 -30.71 51.31 27.34
C TRP A 176 -30.71 49.94 26.66
N ASP A 177 -31.78 49.65 25.90
CA ASP A 177 -31.95 48.45 25.09
C ASP A 177 -32.41 48.83 23.68
N GLY A 178 -31.86 48.23 22.63
CA GLY A 178 -32.27 48.51 21.25
C GLY A 178 -31.92 49.93 20.81
N GLY A 179 -30.63 50.24 20.64
CA GLY A 179 -30.16 51.60 20.40
C GLY A 179 -30.82 52.29 19.22
N GLY A 180 -31.05 51.58 18.11
CA GLY A 180 -31.94 52.01 17.03
C GLY A 180 -33.39 51.80 17.43
N PHE A 181 -33.81 50.54 17.60
CA PHE A 181 -35.17 50.23 18.01
C PHE A 181 -35.31 49.00 18.90
N SER A 182 -36.41 48.97 19.66
CA SER A 182 -36.81 47.84 20.51
C SER A 182 -38.26 47.43 20.27
N VAL A 183 -38.46 46.16 19.92
CA VAL A 183 -39.74 45.51 19.63
C VAL A 183 -40.09 44.54 20.76
N SER A 184 -41.21 44.77 21.42
CA SER A 184 -41.69 43.84 22.46
C SER A 184 -42.40 42.61 21.88
N GLY A 185 -42.97 42.76 20.69
CA GLY A 185 -43.48 41.67 19.87
C GLY A 185 -42.42 41.02 18.97
N SER A 186 -42.87 40.58 17.80
CA SER A 186 -42.05 40.02 16.72
C SER A 186 -41.69 41.09 15.70
N LEU A 187 -40.54 40.90 15.03
CA LEU A 187 -40.13 41.68 13.87
C LEU A 187 -40.40 40.88 12.60
N HIS A 188 -41.21 41.42 11.71
CA HIS A 188 -41.49 40.86 10.39
C HIS A 188 -40.89 41.76 9.32
N GLN A 189 -39.82 41.28 8.68
CA GLN A 189 -39.19 41.98 7.57
C GLN A 189 -39.68 41.37 6.26
N GLY A 190 -40.51 42.08 5.50
CA GLY A 190 -41.11 41.60 4.26
C GLY A 190 -40.10 41.39 3.13
N ASP A 191 -40.55 40.73 2.06
CA ASP A 191 -39.70 40.33 0.94
C ASP A 191 -38.92 41.49 0.34
N ARG A 192 -37.63 41.28 0.05
CA ARG A 192 -36.72 42.24 -0.58
C ARG A 192 -36.66 43.61 0.11
N SER A 193 -37.09 43.69 1.36
CA SER A 193 -36.95 44.90 2.16
C SER A 193 -35.53 45.02 2.73
N LEU A 194 -35.13 46.24 3.08
CA LEU A 194 -33.81 46.56 3.59
C LEU A 194 -33.91 47.19 4.97
N VAL A 195 -33.21 46.63 5.95
CA VAL A 195 -33.02 47.24 7.27
C VAL A 195 -31.53 47.55 7.45
N ARG A 196 -31.20 48.83 7.63
CA ARG A 196 -29.82 49.29 7.84
C ARG A 196 -29.69 50.00 9.17
N LEU A 197 -28.75 49.56 10.01
CA LEU A 197 -28.48 50.21 11.29
C LEU A 197 -26.97 50.49 11.39
N HIS A 198 -26.62 51.74 11.67
CA HIS A 198 -25.23 52.18 11.70
C HIS A 198 -24.93 52.97 12.97
N SER A 199 -23.81 52.64 13.63
CA SER A 199 -23.28 53.40 14.77
C SER A 199 -24.26 53.55 15.95
N CYS A 200 -25.20 52.61 16.13
CA CYS A 200 -26.12 52.65 17.26
C CYS A 200 -25.53 51.98 18.50
N ARG A 201 -25.98 52.39 19.68
CA ARG A 201 -25.47 51.85 20.94
C ARG A 201 -26.60 51.58 21.93
N ALA A 202 -26.51 50.45 22.62
CA ALA A 202 -27.34 50.13 23.77
C ALA A 202 -26.44 49.91 24.99
N ARG A 203 -26.97 50.13 26.18
CA ARG A 203 -26.22 49.83 27.41
C ARG A 203 -26.27 48.34 27.78
N TYR A 204 -27.40 47.69 27.51
CA TYR A 204 -27.66 46.33 27.94
C TYR A 204 -27.85 45.40 26.73
N SER A 205 -29.03 45.34 26.11
CA SER A 205 -29.28 44.41 25.00
C SER A 205 -29.45 45.10 23.65
N GLY A 206 -28.82 44.56 22.60
CA GLY A 206 -29.13 44.89 21.22
C GLY A 206 -28.64 46.27 20.82
N GLY A 207 -27.35 46.42 20.49
CA GLY A 207 -26.73 47.74 20.28
C GLY A 207 -27.47 48.60 19.27
N SER A 208 -27.96 47.96 18.20
CA SER A 208 -28.86 48.56 17.21
C SER A 208 -30.30 48.09 17.36
N LEU A 209 -30.50 46.78 17.59
CA LEU A 209 -31.79 46.10 17.48
C LEU A 209 -32.05 45.24 18.71
N GLN A 210 -33.23 45.36 19.32
CA GLN A 210 -33.74 44.40 20.29
C GLN A 210 -35.11 43.86 19.87
N VAL A 211 -35.27 42.53 19.82
CA VAL A 211 -36.55 41.84 19.57
C VAL A 211 -36.81 40.85 20.70
N LEU A 212 -37.95 40.98 21.40
CA LEU A 212 -38.28 40.12 22.54
C LEU A 212 -38.95 38.80 22.15
N ASN A 213 -39.45 38.67 20.92
CA ASN A 213 -39.95 37.41 20.36
C ASN A 213 -39.11 36.97 19.15
N ASP A 214 -39.75 36.73 18.01
CA ASP A 214 -39.13 36.20 16.80
C ASP A 214 -38.81 37.32 15.80
N PHE A 215 -37.76 37.10 15.02
CA PHE A 215 -37.45 37.91 13.86
C PHE A 215 -37.56 37.03 12.61
N ASN A 216 -38.54 37.32 11.76
CA ASN A 216 -38.76 36.64 10.49
C ASN A 216 -38.33 37.56 9.34
N GLN A 217 -37.35 37.11 8.55
CA GLN A 217 -36.91 37.76 7.32
C GLN A 217 -37.53 37.05 6.13
N GLY A 218 -38.28 37.78 5.31
CA GLY A 218 -38.91 37.31 4.08
C GLY A 218 -37.92 37.11 2.93
N LEU A 219 -38.44 36.68 1.78
CA LEU A 219 -37.66 36.31 0.60
C LEU A 219 -36.73 37.43 0.14
N GLY A 220 -35.42 37.18 0.09
CA GLY A 220 -34.43 38.16 -0.36
C GLY A 220 -34.32 39.43 0.51
N ALA A 221 -34.89 39.42 1.72
CA ALA A 221 -34.77 40.52 2.66
C ALA A 221 -33.33 40.67 3.17
N VAL A 222 -32.90 41.91 3.42
CA VAL A 222 -31.53 42.22 3.84
C VAL A 222 -31.51 42.97 5.17
N LEU A 223 -30.80 42.43 6.15
CA LEU A 223 -30.44 43.13 7.39
C LEU A 223 -28.96 43.46 7.36
N HIS A 224 -28.61 44.73 7.57
CA HIS A 224 -27.23 45.18 7.68
C HIS A 224 -27.06 46.03 8.94
N VAL A 225 -26.21 45.55 9.87
CA VAL A 225 -25.89 46.26 11.11
C VAL A 225 -24.38 46.45 11.23
N GLU A 226 -23.95 47.68 11.50
CA GLU A 226 -22.53 48.03 11.58
C GLU A 226 -22.21 48.95 12.77
N ASN A 227 -20.99 48.83 13.30
CA ASN A 227 -20.39 49.74 14.29
C ASN A 227 -21.23 49.92 15.55
N SER A 228 -21.90 48.87 16.00
CA SER A 228 -22.80 48.95 17.16
C SER A 228 -22.22 48.27 18.39
N THR A 229 -22.66 48.73 19.57
CA THR A 229 -22.16 48.22 20.85
C THR A 229 -23.27 47.98 21.87
N ALA A 230 -23.18 46.90 22.64
CA ALA A 230 -24.06 46.59 23.77
C ALA A 230 -23.36 45.71 24.83
N LEU A 231 -24.05 45.35 25.91
CA LEU A 231 -23.58 44.29 26.81
C LEU A 231 -23.83 42.91 26.17
N ASP A 232 -25.03 42.67 25.66
CA ASP A 232 -25.44 41.47 24.93
C ASP A 232 -25.98 41.83 23.54
N GLY A 233 -25.57 41.09 22.51
CA GLY A 233 -25.99 41.35 21.14
C GLY A 233 -25.44 42.70 20.66
N GLY A 234 -24.13 42.80 20.48
CA GLY A 234 -23.45 44.07 20.22
C GLY A 234 -24.06 44.84 19.05
N CYS A 235 -24.52 44.14 18.02
CA CYS A 235 -25.39 44.69 16.99
C CYS A 235 -26.87 44.34 17.21
N ALA A 236 -27.20 43.07 17.42
CA ALA A 236 -28.58 42.59 17.52
C ALA A 236 -28.78 41.63 18.68
N TRP A 237 -29.91 41.78 19.37
CA TRP A 237 -30.37 40.85 20.40
C TRP A 237 -31.80 40.39 20.07
N ILE A 238 -32.00 39.08 19.96
CA ILE A 238 -33.28 38.45 19.64
C ILE A 238 -33.55 37.36 20.66
N SER A 239 -34.57 37.51 21.49
CA SER A 239 -34.87 36.49 22.51
C SER A 239 -35.27 35.17 21.88
N GLY A 240 -36.14 35.20 20.87
CA GLY A 240 -36.68 34.03 20.20
C GLY A 240 -35.82 33.57 19.04
N HIS A 241 -36.45 33.45 17.88
CA HIS A 241 -35.88 32.81 16.70
C HIS A 241 -35.61 33.81 15.57
N LEU A 242 -34.42 33.76 14.96
CA LEU A 242 -34.14 34.39 13.66
C LEU A 242 -34.45 33.41 12.53
N ARG A 243 -35.58 33.61 11.83
CA ARG A 243 -35.97 32.82 10.65
C ARG A 243 -35.59 33.59 9.39
N GLN A 244 -34.72 33.01 8.57
CA GLN A 244 -34.32 33.55 7.29
C GLN A 244 -35.01 32.76 6.18
N ASP A 245 -35.93 33.37 5.43
CA ASP A 245 -36.52 32.78 4.23
C ASP A 245 -35.50 32.76 3.08
N ASP A 246 -35.92 32.23 1.94
CA ASP A 246 -35.04 31.96 0.80
C ASP A 246 -34.30 33.24 0.34
N ASP A 247 -33.03 33.10 -0.02
CA ASP A 247 -32.14 34.18 -0.50
C ASP A 247 -31.98 35.39 0.46
N SER A 248 -32.54 35.34 1.68
CA SER A 248 -32.42 36.43 2.66
C SER A 248 -31.01 36.49 3.27
N SER A 249 -30.60 37.67 3.73
CA SER A 249 -29.23 37.93 4.18
C SER A 249 -29.18 38.78 5.44
N ALA A 250 -28.29 38.43 6.36
CA ALA A 250 -28.02 39.19 7.57
C ALA A 250 -26.51 39.42 7.75
N TYR A 251 -26.11 40.68 7.85
CA TYR A 251 -24.73 41.14 7.91
C TYR A 251 -24.46 41.92 9.20
N PHE A 252 -23.50 41.46 9.99
CA PHE A 252 -23.04 42.10 11.22
C PHE A 252 -21.57 42.48 11.08
N ARG A 253 -21.24 43.76 11.24
CA ARG A 253 -19.87 44.24 11.08
C ARG A 253 -19.40 45.16 12.20
N SER A 254 -18.18 44.94 12.68
CA SER A 254 -17.53 45.82 13.65
C SER A 254 -18.37 46.03 14.93
N CYS A 255 -19.03 44.96 15.36
CA CYS A 255 -19.95 44.97 16.49
C CYS A 255 -19.24 44.52 17.78
N GLN A 256 -19.57 45.14 18.93
CA GLN A 256 -18.95 44.79 20.21
C GLN A 256 -19.98 44.51 21.29
N ALA A 257 -19.89 43.33 21.91
CA ALA A 257 -20.64 42.94 23.09
C ALA A 257 -19.72 42.81 24.30
N GLY A 258 -20.18 43.21 25.49
CA GLY A 258 -19.44 42.96 26.74
C GLY A 258 -19.46 41.47 27.14
N GLU A 259 -20.57 40.79 26.92
CA GLU A 259 -20.81 39.42 27.35
C GLU A 259 -21.11 38.47 26.18
N ASN A 260 -22.23 38.62 25.48
CA ASN A 260 -22.65 37.59 24.53
C ASN A 260 -22.94 38.13 23.13
N GLY A 261 -22.43 37.45 22.09
CA GLY A 261 -22.83 37.69 20.70
C GLY A 261 -22.41 39.06 20.18
N GLY A 262 -21.17 39.19 19.69
CA GLY A 262 -20.64 40.50 19.29
C GLY A 262 -21.47 41.13 18.18
N GLY A 263 -21.77 40.37 17.13
CA GLY A 263 -22.78 40.71 16.13
C GLY A 263 -24.20 40.40 16.61
N LEU A 264 -24.48 39.12 16.88
CA LEU A 264 -25.83 38.64 17.18
C LEU A 264 -25.87 37.78 18.43
N TYR A 265 -26.81 38.08 19.32
CA TYR A 265 -27.27 37.19 20.37
C TYR A 265 -28.69 36.74 20.09
N VAL A 266 -28.92 35.43 19.97
CA VAL A 266 -30.22 34.87 19.56
C VAL A 266 -30.58 33.58 20.28
N GLY A 267 -31.87 33.32 20.44
CA GLY A 267 -32.38 32.02 20.90
C GLY A 267 -32.03 30.90 19.92
N SER A 268 -32.58 30.94 18.72
CA SER A 268 -32.35 29.96 17.64
C SER A 268 -32.17 30.63 16.28
N VAL A 269 -31.48 29.97 15.35
CA VAL A 269 -31.38 30.41 13.96
C VAL A 269 -31.79 29.27 13.04
N THR A 270 -32.59 29.60 12.03
CA THR A 270 -32.92 28.70 10.91
C THR A 270 -32.77 29.50 9.63
N GLN A 271 -31.92 28.99 8.75
CA GLN A 271 -31.72 29.49 7.40
C GLN A 271 -32.51 28.61 6.42
N SER A 272 -33.29 29.22 5.53
CA SER A 272 -33.94 28.50 4.42
C SER A 272 -32.97 28.36 3.23
N VAL A 273 -33.48 28.23 2.01
CA VAL A 273 -32.68 27.98 0.80
C VAL A 273 -31.81 29.20 0.46
N ASN A 274 -30.51 29.00 0.23
CA ASN A 274 -29.53 30.05 -0.12
C ASN A 274 -29.39 31.22 0.87
N ALA A 275 -30.02 31.14 2.04
CA ALA A 275 -29.96 32.21 3.03
C ALA A 275 -28.53 32.40 3.55
N GLN A 276 -28.17 33.64 3.86
CA GLN A 276 -26.80 34.03 4.23
C GLN A 276 -26.76 34.70 5.60
N LEU A 277 -25.78 34.30 6.41
CA LEU A 277 -25.48 34.93 7.68
C LEU A 277 -23.99 35.24 7.77
N GLN A 278 -23.65 36.50 7.98
CA GLN A 278 -22.27 36.96 8.06
C GLN A 278 -21.99 37.76 9.34
N ALA A 279 -20.86 37.47 9.98
CA ALA A 279 -20.31 38.30 11.06
C ALA A 279 -18.82 38.60 10.80
N LYS A 280 -18.45 39.88 10.84
CA LYS A 280 -17.09 40.34 10.56
C LYS A 280 -16.60 41.36 11.58
N ASP A 281 -15.34 41.25 12.01
CA ASP A 281 -14.70 42.21 12.91
C ASP A 281 -15.45 42.37 14.25
N CYS A 282 -16.10 41.31 14.74
CA CYS A 282 -16.94 41.36 15.94
C CYS A 282 -16.22 40.85 17.19
N ALA A 283 -16.60 41.36 18.37
CA ALA A 283 -16.03 40.92 19.64
C ALA A 283 -17.07 40.71 20.75
N ALA A 284 -16.89 39.68 21.58
CA ALA A 284 -17.75 39.40 22.73
C ALA A 284 -17.02 38.69 23.89
N GLY A 285 -17.72 38.48 25.00
CA GLY A 285 -17.32 37.49 26.01
C GLY A 285 -17.41 36.05 25.46
N SER A 286 -18.54 35.69 24.85
CA SER A 286 -18.82 34.39 24.22
C SER A 286 -19.53 34.58 22.89
N GLY A 287 -19.13 33.83 21.86
CA GLY A 287 -19.66 34.02 20.50
C GLY A 287 -19.23 35.35 19.91
N GLY A 288 -17.95 35.48 19.56
CA GLY A 288 -17.36 36.77 19.16
C GLY A 288 -18.11 37.42 18.00
N GLY A 289 -18.55 36.63 17.02
CA GLY A 289 -19.54 37.03 16.02
C GLY A 289 -20.96 36.73 16.47
N LEU A 290 -21.27 35.46 16.76
CA LEU A 290 -22.63 34.98 16.98
C LEU A 290 -22.72 34.13 18.25
N ARG A 291 -23.76 34.36 19.06
CA ARG A 291 -24.09 33.53 20.22
C ARG A 291 -25.53 33.03 20.10
N ILE A 292 -25.68 31.71 20.14
CA ILE A 292 -26.95 31.01 19.90
C ILE A 292 -27.25 30.12 21.10
N ARG A 293 -28.41 30.31 21.73
CA ARG A 293 -28.76 29.61 22.98
C ARG A 293 -29.34 28.21 22.78
N ASN A 294 -29.95 27.97 21.64
CA ASN A 294 -30.51 26.69 21.27
C ASN A 294 -29.76 26.24 20.02
N ASN A 295 -30.47 26.04 18.91
CA ASN A 295 -29.93 25.42 17.71
C ASN A 295 -29.61 26.44 16.62
N PHE A 296 -28.59 26.12 15.84
CA PHE A 296 -28.30 26.72 14.56
C PHE A 296 -28.61 25.69 13.47
N ALA A 297 -29.52 26.02 12.55
CA ALA A 297 -29.90 25.14 11.45
C ALA A 297 -29.73 25.86 10.10
N GLN A 298 -28.99 25.23 9.19
CA GLN A 298 -28.85 25.68 7.81
C GLN A 298 -29.76 24.86 6.90
N GLY A 299 -30.44 25.53 5.97
CA GLY A 299 -31.22 24.91 4.90
C GLY A 299 -30.35 24.51 3.71
N PHE A 300 -31.00 24.21 2.59
CA PHE A 300 -30.31 23.85 1.34
C PHE A 300 -29.44 25.00 0.83
N ASN A 301 -28.16 24.74 0.56
CA ASN A 301 -27.22 25.74 0.02
C ASN A 301 -27.10 27.04 0.86
N ALA A 302 -27.54 27.02 2.12
CA ALA A 302 -27.39 28.15 3.02
C ALA A 302 -25.92 28.34 3.43
N THR A 303 -25.55 29.58 3.75
CA THR A 303 -24.16 29.95 4.02
C THR A 303 -24.00 30.68 5.35
N LEU A 304 -22.93 30.32 6.07
CA LEU A 304 -22.46 31.00 7.26
C LEU A 304 -21.01 31.47 7.01
N HIS A 305 -20.75 32.76 7.14
CA HIS A 305 -19.41 33.31 7.00
C HIS A 305 -19.01 34.16 8.21
N VAL A 306 -17.94 33.77 8.90
CA VAL A 306 -17.45 34.49 10.08
C VAL A 306 -15.97 34.80 9.95
N GLU A 307 -15.61 36.06 10.07
CA GLU A 307 -14.25 36.54 9.83
C GLU A 307 -13.81 37.51 10.93
N ASP A 308 -12.54 37.40 11.35
CA ASP A 308 -11.88 38.35 12.26
C ASP A 308 -12.64 38.58 13.59
N CYS A 309 -13.31 37.54 14.09
CA CYS A 309 -14.11 37.61 15.32
C CYS A 309 -13.34 37.12 16.55
N THR A 310 -13.56 37.74 17.72
CA THR A 310 -12.86 37.38 18.97
C THR A 310 -13.83 37.19 20.15
N ALA A 311 -13.64 36.11 20.92
CA ALA A 311 -14.34 35.83 22.16
C ALA A 311 -13.37 35.72 23.36
N ARG A 312 -13.76 36.27 24.52
CA ARG A 312 -13.00 36.10 25.78
C ARG A 312 -13.14 34.72 26.42
N GLN A 313 -14.11 33.91 26.00
CA GLN A 313 -14.37 32.58 26.54
C GLN A 313 -14.44 31.56 25.42
N THR A 314 -15.60 31.32 24.81
CA THR A 314 -15.80 30.27 23.82
C THR A 314 -16.39 30.78 22.52
N GLY A 315 -16.12 30.06 21.42
CA GLY A 315 -16.69 30.37 20.11
C GLY A 315 -16.20 31.70 19.59
N GLY A 316 -14.93 31.79 19.20
CA GLY A 316 -14.32 33.05 18.74
C GLY A 316 -15.10 33.67 17.59
N GLY A 317 -15.60 32.84 16.67
CA GLY A 317 -16.63 33.21 15.71
C GLY A 317 -18.04 32.94 16.23
N VAL A 318 -18.36 31.68 16.50
CA VAL A 318 -19.73 31.25 16.85
C VAL A 318 -19.74 30.37 18.10
N SER A 319 -20.69 30.63 19.00
CA SER A 319 -20.91 29.81 20.19
C SER A 319 -22.36 29.35 20.24
N VAL A 320 -22.58 28.03 20.15
CA VAL A 320 -23.90 27.38 20.13
C VAL A 320 -24.05 26.48 21.36
N LEU A 321 -25.06 26.75 22.17
CA LEU A 321 -25.39 25.94 23.36
C LEU A 321 -26.18 24.67 23.02
N GLY A 322 -26.96 24.68 21.94
CA GLY A 322 -27.62 23.49 21.41
C GLY A 322 -26.77 22.79 20.35
N GLY A 323 -27.42 22.33 19.29
CA GLY A 323 -26.78 21.69 18.15
C GLY A 323 -26.52 22.64 16.97
N PHE A 324 -25.53 22.29 16.17
CA PHE A 324 -25.21 22.94 14.90
C PHE A 324 -25.53 21.97 13.76
N TYR A 325 -26.55 22.29 12.96
CA TYR A 325 -27.09 21.44 11.92
C TYR A 325 -26.90 22.07 10.55
N GLN A 326 -26.08 21.45 9.71
CA GLN A 326 -25.91 21.85 8.33
C GLN A 326 -26.86 21.08 7.43
N GLY A 327 -27.62 21.80 6.61
CA GLY A 327 -28.45 21.22 5.55
C GLY A 327 -27.64 20.76 4.35
N VAL A 328 -28.33 20.18 3.37
CA VAL A 328 -27.72 19.67 2.13
C VAL A 328 -27.05 20.80 1.35
N HIS A 329 -25.84 20.57 0.82
CA HIS A 329 -25.03 21.57 0.09
C HIS A 329 -24.71 22.87 0.84
N SER A 330 -25.04 22.96 2.15
CA SER A 330 -24.76 24.17 2.92
C SER A 330 -23.26 24.33 3.18
N SER A 331 -22.83 25.56 3.49
CA SER A 331 -21.44 25.86 3.79
C SER A 331 -21.27 26.74 5.02
N ALA A 332 -20.21 26.48 5.78
CA ALA A 332 -19.78 27.32 6.88
C ALA A 332 -18.28 27.60 6.78
N ARG A 333 -17.89 28.87 6.79
CA ARG A 333 -16.49 29.30 6.68
C ARG A 333 -16.14 30.27 7.80
N LEU A 334 -15.15 29.88 8.59
CA LEU A 334 -14.64 30.67 9.72
C LEU A 334 -13.15 30.94 9.55
N THR A 335 -12.78 32.21 9.54
CA THR A 335 -11.41 32.67 9.28
C THR A 335 -10.93 33.64 10.35
N ASN A 336 -9.69 33.48 10.80
CA ASN A 336 -9.03 34.38 11.77
C ASN A 336 -9.82 34.57 13.08
N CYS A 337 -10.56 33.56 13.52
CA CYS A 337 -11.37 33.66 14.72
C CYS A 337 -10.58 33.22 15.97
N ARG A 338 -10.79 33.90 17.11
CA ARG A 338 -10.03 33.65 18.34
C ARG A 338 -10.91 33.50 19.58
N ALA A 339 -10.65 32.47 20.38
CA ALA A 339 -11.24 32.29 21.71
C ALA A 339 -10.15 32.09 22.76
N LEU A 340 -10.31 32.63 23.98
CA LEU A 340 -9.35 32.38 25.06
C LEU A 340 -9.51 31.01 25.73
N LYS A 341 -10.65 30.33 25.56
CA LYS A 341 -10.87 28.96 26.05
C LYS A 341 -11.05 27.99 24.90
N ALA A 342 -12.26 27.82 24.37
CA ALA A 342 -12.55 26.73 23.43
C ALA A 342 -13.23 27.19 22.14
N GLY A 343 -13.00 26.46 21.06
CA GLY A 343 -13.66 26.68 19.77
C GLY A 343 -13.26 28.02 19.17
N GLY A 344 -12.02 28.15 18.70
CA GLY A 344 -11.52 29.42 18.15
C GLY A 344 -12.39 29.92 17.00
N GLY A 345 -12.84 29.02 16.13
CA GLY A 345 -13.94 29.28 15.18
C GLY A 345 -15.31 29.06 15.84
N VAL A 346 -15.69 27.79 16.04
CA VAL A 346 -17.00 27.39 16.57
C VAL A 346 -16.85 26.59 17.86
N SER A 347 -17.71 26.86 18.85
CA SER A 347 -17.93 26.00 20.00
C SER A 347 -19.39 25.51 20.02
N VAL A 348 -19.61 24.21 20.12
CA VAL A 348 -20.93 23.56 20.20
C VAL A 348 -21.01 22.67 21.44
N GLU A 349 -22.05 22.84 22.25
CA GLU A 349 -22.20 22.04 23.48
C GLU A 349 -22.92 20.71 23.29
N GLN A 350 -23.77 20.58 22.28
CA GLN A 350 -24.41 19.30 21.94
C GLN A 350 -23.72 18.69 20.71
N GLU A 351 -24.47 18.49 19.64
CA GLU A 351 -24.01 17.82 18.42
C GLU A 351 -23.67 18.80 17.29
N PHE A 352 -22.69 18.43 16.47
CA PHE A 352 -22.44 19.06 15.18
C PHE A 352 -22.79 18.06 14.08
N LEU A 353 -23.90 18.29 13.39
CA LEU A 353 -24.36 17.45 12.28
C LEU A 353 -24.06 18.16 10.96
N GLN A 354 -23.19 17.57 10.16
CA GLN A 354 -22.86 18.03 8.83
C GLN A 354 -23.68 17.26 7.78
N GLY A 355 -24.63 17.94 7.11
CA GLY A 355 -25.52 17.34 6.11
C GLY A 355 -24.83 16.87 4.82
N MET A 356 -25.59 16.24 3.94
CA MET A 356 -25.09 15.69 2.68
C MET A 356 -24.46 16.77 1.77
N HIS A 357 -23.32 16.47 1.14
CA HIS A 357 -22.59 17.40 0.26
C HIS A 357 -22.26 18.78 0.88
N SER A 358 -22.35 18.91 2.20
CA SER A 358 -22.07 20.18 2.88
C SER A 358 -20.58 20.32 3.18
N SER A 359 -20.16 21.55 3.44
CA SER A 359 -18.76 21.88 3.68
C SER A 359 -18.57 22.77 4.90
N VAL A 360 -17.52 22.52 5.67
CA VAL A 360 -17.10 23.38 6.77
C VAL A 360 -15.60 23.64 6.70
N GLN A 361 -15.23 24.92 6.79
CA GLN A 361 -13.84 25.38 6.72
C GLN A 361 -13.48 26.23 7.93
N PHE A 362 -12.36 25.88 8.57
CA PHE A 362 -11.70 26.66 9.61
C PHE A 362 -10.31 27.04 9.14
N ALA A 363 -9.96 28.33 9.15
CA ALA A 363 -8.62 28.76 8.79
C ALA A 363 -8.09 29.84 9.75
N ASN A 364 -6.85 29.65 10.21
CA ASN A 364 -6.16 30.56 11.14
C ASN A 364 -6.94 30.80 12.44
N CYS A 365 -7.69 29.80 12.93
CA CYS A 365 -8.48 29.93 14.14
C CYS A 365 -7.66 29.51 15.38
N THR A 366 -7.83 30.22 16.49
CA THR A 366 -7.04 29.98 17.72
C THR A 366 -7.92 29.84 18.95
N ALA A 367 -7.68 28.80 19.74
CA ALA A 367 -8.30 28.57 21.05
C ALA A 367 -7.20 28.48 22.14
N GLY A 368 -7.42 29.10 23.30
CA GLY A 368 -6.47 29.00 24.43
C GLY A 368 -6.46 27.64 25.14
N GLU A 369 -7.47 26.82 24.93
CA GLU A 369 -7.60 25.45 25.45
C GLU A 369 -7.87 24.49 24.28
N THR A 370 -9.13 24.18 23.95
CA THR A 370 -9.45 23.09 23.00
C THR A 370 -10.08 23.58 21.69
N GLY A 371 -9.78 22.86 20.60
CA GLY A 371 -10.48 23.04 19.32
C GLY A 371 -10.17 24.38 18.67
N GLY A 372 -8.98 24.53 18.08
CA GLY A 372 -8.57 25.80 17.47
C GLY A 372 -9.55 26.29 16.40
N GLY A 373 -10.03 25.39 15.54
CA GLY A 373 -11.15 25.64 14.63
C GLY A 373 -12.50 25.33 15.26
N LEU A 374 -12.71 24.08 15.69
CA LEU A 374 -14.00 23.58 16.20
C LEU A 374 -13.83 22.85 17.53
N ASN A 375 -14.70 23.15 18.49
CA ASN A 375 -14.83 22.40 19.74
C ASN A 375 -16.27 21.90 19.91
N VAL A 376 -16.46 20.58 19.97
CA VAL A 376 -17.76 19.93 20.17
C VAL A 376 -17.73 19.11 21.46
N LEU A 377 -18.67 19.35 22.37
CA LEU A 377 -18.76 18.58 23.61
C LEU A 377 -19.52 17.26 23.44
N GLY A 378 -20.50 17.19 22.52
CA GLY A 378 -21.13 15.95 22.09
C GLY A 378 -20.44 15.35 20.86
N ASP A 379 -21.24 14.89 19.90
CA ASP A 379 -20.79 14.17 18.72
C ASP A 379 -20.62 15.07 17.49
N LEU A 380 -19.68 14.70 16.62
CA LEU A 380 -19.52 15.25 15.29
C LEU A 380 -19.93 14.19 14.27
N ILE A 381 -20.91 14.49 13.44
CA ILE A 381 -21.45 13.54 12.47
C ILE A 381 -21.32 14.15 11.08
N GLN A 382 -20.51 13.53 10.23
CA GLN A 382 -20.43 13.81 8.80
C GLN A 382 -21.34 12.86 8.03
N VAL A 383 -22.37 13.40 7.38
CA VAL A 383 -23.25 12.64 6.48
C VAL A 383 -22.57 12.48 5.10
N PHE A 384 -23.12 11.64 4.23
CA PHE A 384 -22.64 11.33 2.88
C PHE A 384 -22.04 12.51 2.09
N ASP A 385 -20.88 12.30 1.47
CA ASP A 385 -20.17 13.29 0.63
C ASP A 385 -19.90 14.65 1.28
N SER A 386 -19.88 14.72 2.62
CA SER A 386 -19.56 15.97 3.32
C SER A 386 -18.04 16.20 3.45
N SER A 387 -17.65 17.46 3.65
CA SER A 387 -16.24 17.85 3.76
C SER A 387 -15.95 18.76 4.96
N LEU A 388 -14.90 18.42 5.70
CA LEU A 388 -14.36 19.23 6.80
C LEU A 388 -12.91 19.58 6.51
N HIS A 389 -12.57 20.87 6.56
CA HIS A 389 -11.21 21.36 6.37
C HIS A 389 -10.79 22.29 7.51
N ALA A 390 -9.70 21.96 8.20
CA ALA A 390 -9.09 22.81 9.22
C ALA A 390 -7.63 23.10 8.85
N GLU A 391 -7.27 24.38 8.80
CA GLU A 391 -5.96 24.83 8.34
C GLU A 391 -5.36 25.90 9.24
N ASN A 392 -4.09 25.74 9.62
CA ASN A 392 -3.35 26.68 10.46
C ASN A 392 -4.08 27.01 11.78
N CYS A 393 -4.79 26.03 12.34
CA CYS A 393 -5.51 26.20 13.59
C CYS A 393 -4.63 25.85 14.81
N LEU A 394 -4.80 26.57 15.92
CA LEU A 394 -4.01 26.40 17.13
C LEU A 394 -4.91 26.21 18.37
N ALA A 395 -4.56 25.24 19.21
CA ALA A 395 -5.20 24.98 20.50
C ALA A 395 -4.14 24.90 21.62
N GLY A 396 -4.38 25.58 22.73
CA GLY A 396 -3.48 25.56 23.90
C GLY A 396 -3.50 24.26 24.72
N THR A 397 -4.37 23.30 24.39
CA THR A 397 -4.36 21.96 24.99
C THR A 397 -4.57 20.88 23.93
N SER A 398 -5.79 20.70 23.42
CA SER A 398 -6.12 19.55 22.55
C SER A 398 -6.90 19.93 21.29
N GLY A 399 -6.68 19.18 20.22
CA GLY A 399 -7.42 19.33 18.97
C GLY A 399 -7.08 20.64 18.26
N GLY A 400 -5.84 20.77 17.79
CA GLY A 400 -5.35 22.01 17.19
C GLY A 400 -6.26 22.51 16.07
N GLY A 401 -6.73 21.60 15.21
CA GLY A 401 -7.84 21.85 14.29
C GLY A 401 -9.20 21.69 14.95
N VAL A 402 -9.51 20.47 15.39
CA VAL A 402 -10.82 20.10 15.91
C VAL A 402 -10.68 19.28 17.19
N ALA A 403 -11.52 19.56 18.18
CA ALA A 403 -11.67 18.78 19.39
C ALA A 403 -13.12 18.30 19.54
N VAL A 404 -13.32 16.99 19.64
CA VAL A 404 -14.64 16.37 19.86
C VAL A 404 -14.56 15.54 21.15
N LYS A 405 -15.40 15.82 22.13
CA LYS A 405 -15.43 15.03 23.37
C LYS A 405 -16.27 13.77 23.26
N GLY A 406 -17.29 13.76 22.40
CA GLY A 406 -18.01 12.56 22.00
C GLY A 406 -17.32 11.85 20.84
N ASP A 407 -18.14 11.31 19.96
CA ASP A 407 -17.71 10.50 18.82
C ASP A 407 -17.65 11.34 17.55
N PHE A 408 -16.70 11.02 16.67
CA PHE A 408 -16.68 11.51 15.31
C PHE A 408 -17.01 10.37 14.35
N PHE A 409 -18.23 10.42 13.80
CA PHE A 409 -18.70 9.52 12.76
C PHE A 409 -18.51 10.15 11.38
N GLN A 410 -17.60 9.60 10.59
CA GLN A 410 -17.40 9.96 9.19
C GLN A 410 -18.06 8.93 8.28
N ASN A 411 -19.16 9.31 7.63
CA ASN A 411 -19.96 8.42 6.78
C ASN A 411 -19.34 8.24 5.37
N VAL A 412 -19.97 7.42 4.53
CA VAL A 412 -19.49 7.02 3.21
C VAL A 412 -19.15 8.24 2.34
N HIS A 413 -18.05 8.13 1.58
CA HIS A 413 -17.49 9.16 0.67
C HIS A 413 -17.14 10.52 1.31
N SER A 414 -17.31 10.67 2.63
CA SER A 414 -17.00 11.92 3.32
C SER A 414 -15.50 12.15 3.44
N SER A 415 -15.09 13.41 3.55
CA SER A 415 -13.69 13.81 3.68
C SER A 415 -13.42 14.72 4.87
N ALA A 416 -12.27 14.52 5.52
CA ALA A 416 -11.77 15.41 6.57
C ALA A 416 -10.29 15.69 6.36
N ARG A 417 -9.90 16.96 6.41
CA ARG A 417 -8.53 17.42 6.13
C ARG A 417 -8.04 18.37 7.20
N PHE A 418 -6.86 18.10 7.73
CA PHE A 418 -6.20 18.90 8.76
C PHE A 418 -4.79 19.25 8.29
N VAL A 419 -4.50 20.55 8.16
CA VAL A 419 -3.23 21.03 7.60
C VAL A 419 -2.59 22.04 8.53
N SER A 420 -1.35 21.79 8.93
CA SER A 420 -0.55 22.71 9.75
C SER A 420 -1.22 23.10 11.08
N CYS A 421 -2.02 22.20 11.65
CA CYS A 421 -2.69 22.44 12.91
C CYS A 421 -1.79 22.06 14.09
N THR A 422 -1.88 22.81 15.20
CA THR A 422 -1.00 22.64 16.37
C THR A 422 -1.78 22.58 17.67
N ALA A 423 -1.46 21.61 18.53
CA ALA A 423 -1.96 21.49 19.90
C ALA A 423 -0.80 21.45 20.91
N GLU A 424 -0.89 22.18 22.02
CA GLU A 424 0.16 22.15 23.06
C GLU A 424 0.15 20.87 23.92
N GLU A 425 -0.85 19.99 23.79
CA GLU A 425 -0.86 18.66 24.40
C GLU A 425 -1.13 17.56 23.38
N THR A 426 -2.37 17.35 22.93
CA THR A 426 -2.75 16.14 22.17
C THR A 426 -3.60 16.43 20.94
N GLY A 427 -3.45 15.61 19.90
CA GLY A 427 -4.28 15.70 18.70
C GLY A 427 -4.02 16.99 17.92
N GLY A 428 -2.84 17.13 17.32
CA GLY A 428 -2.43 18.37 16.65
C GLY A 428 -3.40 18.79 15.55
N GLY A 429 -3.91 17.84 14.77
CA GLY A 429 -5.05 18.04 13.87
C GLY A 429 -6.39 17.82 14.58
N LEU A 430 -6.59 16.62 15.11
CA LEU A 430 -7.85 16.17 15.69
C LEU A 430 -7.64 15.49 17.05
N TYR A 431 -8.43 15.91 18.03
CA TYR A 431 -8.66 15.18 19.29
C TYR A 431 -10.08 14.65 19.30
N VAL A 432 -10.26 13.36 19.58
CA VAL A 432 -11.59 12.73 19.63
C VAL A 432 -11.64 11.58 20.63
N THR A 433 -12.80 11.27 21.20
CA THR A 433 -12.98 10.06 22.03
C THR A 433 -13.00 8.80 21.18
N ASN A 434 -13.97 8.66 20.27
CA ASN A 434 -14.00 7.60 19.27
C ASN A 434 -14.06 8.18 17.86
N PHE A 435 -13.21 7.69 16.97
CA PHE A 435 -13.26 7.99 15.55
C PHE A 435 -13.76 6.77 14.80
N SER A 436 -14.86 6.91 14.06
CA SER A 436 -15.41 5.88 13.19
C SER A 436 -15.45 6.36 11.75
N GLN A 437 -14.74 5.66 10.89
CA GLN A 437 -14.63 5.97 9.47
C GLN A 437 -15.30 4.87 8.63
N GLU A 438 -16.34 5.24 7.88
CA GLU A 438 -17.09 4.34 7.00
C GLU A 438 -16.37 4.10 5.65
N ASN A 439 -16.93 3.20 4.83
CA ASN A 439 -16.35 2.80 3.56
C ASN A 439 -16.11 4.00 2.62
N GLU A 440 -15.03 3.93 1.84
CA GLU A 440 -14.68 4.89 0.78
C GLU A 440 -14.52 6.37 1.22
N SER A 441 -14.57 6.64 2.52
CA SER A 441 -14.26 7.94 3.10
C SER A 441 -12.75 8.17 3.22
N TYR A 442 -12.36 9.44 3.40
CA TYR A 442 -10.96 9.86 3.38
C TYR A 442 -10.64 10.84 4.51
N VAL A 443 -9.52 10.59 5.21
CA VAL A 443 -8.99 11.54 6.19
C VAL A 443 -7.51 11.82 5.94
N GLU A 444 -7.13 13.10 5.92
CA GLU A 444 -5.75 13.56 5.74
C GLU A 444 -5.29 14.46 6.89
N PHE A 445 -4.13 14.14 7.44
CA PHE A 445 -3.40 14.97 8.39
C PHE A 445 -2.05 15.32 7.78
N LYS A 446 -1.77 16.62 7.64
CA LYS A 446 -0.55 17.11 7.01
C LYS A 446 0.12 18.17 7.87
N ASN A 447 1.38 17.95 8.24
CA ASN A 447 2.19 18.87 9.03
C ASN A 447 1.55 19.28 10.37
N CYS A 448 0.75 18.40 10.97
CA CYS A 448 0.13 18.67 12.26
C CYS A 448 1.10 18.35 13.41
N THR A 449 1.05 19.14 14.48
CA THR A 449 1.98 19.02 15.61
C THR A 449 1.23 18.94 16.94
N ALA A 450 1.62 17.99 17.78
CA ALA A 450 1.20 17.91 19.18
C ALA A 450 2.45 17.82 20.08
N VAL A 451 2.41 18.37 21.28
CA VAL A 451 3.55 18.22 22.20
C VAL A 451 3.61 16.81 22.77
N ARG A 452 2.48 16.19 23.11
CA ARG A 452 2.42 14.91 23.83
C ARG A 452 2.08 13.74 22.93
N HIS A 453 0.85 13.65 22.42
CA HIS A 453 0.39 12.48 21.66
C HIS A 453 -0.39 12.86 20.41
N GLY A 454 -0.23 12.06 19.35
CA GLY A 454 -1.07 12.16 18.17
C GLY A 454 -0.84 13.47 17.42
N GLY A 455 0.33 13.61 16.79
CA GLY A 455 0.67 14.83 16.05
C GLY A 455 -0.39 15.17 14.99
N GLY A 456 -0.90 14.16 14.28
CA GLY A 456 -2.11 14.28 13.45
C GLY A 456 -3.38 14.08 14.24
N LEU A 457 -3.57 12.87 14.78
CA LEU A 457 -4.80 12.42 15.45
C LEU A 457 -4.50 11.78 16.80
N TYR A 458 -5.24 12.21 17.82
CA TYR A 458 -5.36 11.49 19.08
C TYR A 458 -6.80 11.00 19.26
N ALA A 459 -7.01 9.69 19.13
CA ALA A 459 -8.28 9.03 19.46
C ALA A 459 -8.15 8.42 20.85
N ARG A 460 -8.87 8.95 21.85
CA ARG A 460 -8.67 8.54 23.25
C ARG A 460 -8.95 7.05 23.45
N ASP A 461 -10.05 6.57 22.85
CA ASP A 461 -10.56 5.23 23.09
C ASP A 461 -10.42 4.37 21.82
N THR A 462 -11.11 4.70 20.73
CA THR A 462 -11.12 3.86 19.52
C THR A 462 -10.87 4.65 18.24
N PHE A 463 -10.03 4.10 17.37
CA PHE A 463 -9.98 4.40 15.95
C PHE A 463 -10.53 3.20 15.18
N ALA A 464 -11.70 3.35 14.57
CA ALA A 464 -12.35 2.35 13.75
C ALA A 464 -12.40 2.82 12.29
N GLN A 465 -11.99 1.95 11.36
CA GLN A 465 -12.02 2.21 9.94
C GLN A 465 -12.57 1.00 9.19
N ARG A 466 -13.64 1.20 8.42
CA ARG A 466 -14.22 0.16 7.57
C ARG A 466 -13.48 0.00 6.24
N ALA A 467 -13.83 -1.05 5.50
CA ALA A 467 -13.16 -1.44 4.27
C ALA A 467 -13.29 -0.35 3.21
N GLY A 468 -12.19 -0.06 2.49
CA GLY A 468 -12.14 1.02 1.51
C GLY A 468 -11.94 2.42 2.10
N GLY A 469 -12.06 2.60 3.42
CA GLY A 469 -11.65 3.83 4.10
C GLY A 469 -10.15 4.08 3.94
N ARG A 470 -9.75 5.36 3.83
CA ARG A 470 -8.36 5.76 3.62
C ARG A 470 -7.94 6.82 4.64
N SER A 471 -6.80 6.63 5.28
CA SER A 471 -6.20 7.61 6.19
C SER A 471 -4.76 7.91 5.81
N HIS A 472 -4.42 9.19 5.68
CA HIS A 472 -3.07 9.63 5.35
C HIS A 472 -2.54 10.59 6.42
N PHE A 473 -1.34 10.30 6.91
CA PHE A 473 -0.62 11.12 7.88
C PHE A 473 0.73 11.49 7.27
N THR A 474 0.96 12.77 6.99
CA THR A 474 2.20 13.25 6.37
C THR A 474 2.86 14.32 7.22
N GLY A 475 4.14 14.15 7.55
CA GLY A 475 4.91 15.19 8.25
C GLY A 475 4.37 15.53 9.65
N CYS A 476 3.60 14.64 10.26
CA CYS A 476 2.97 14.90 11.56
C CYS A 476 3.96 14.62 12.70
N THR A 477 3.94 15.46 13.74
CA THR A 477 4.97 15.49 14.78
C THR A 477 4.38 15.42 16.19
N SER A 478 4.94 14.53 17.01
CA SER A 478 4.73 14.47 18.46
C SER A 478 6.07 14.71 19.20
N LEU A 479 6.14 15.67 20.13
CA LEU A 479 7.43 16.09 20.70
C LEU A 479 7.92 15.27 21.90
N GLN A 480 7.02 14.78 22.75
CA GLN A 480 7.34 14.19 24.06
C GLN A 480 6.92 12.73 24.20
N GLN A 481 5.93 12.26 23.44
CA GLN A 481 5.46 10.88 23.58
C GLN A 481 5.19 10.23 22.21
N GLY A 482 4.09 9.46 22.14
CA GLY A 482 3.76 8.52 21.09
C GLY A 482 3.04 9.12 19.88
N GLY A 483 3.28 8.56 18.69
CA GLY A 483 2.34 8.63 17.57
C GLY A 483 2.41 9.95 16.83
N GLY A 484 3.48 10.17 16.07
CA GLY A 484 3.64 11.39 15.28
C GLY A 484 2.46 11.60 14.32
N GLY A 485 1.95 10.52 13.72
CA GLY A 485 0.67 10.52 13.00
C GLY A 485 -0.53 10.27 13.92
N LEU A 486 -0.65 9.05 14.44
CA LEU A 486 -1.81 8.57 15.19
C LEU A 486 -1.41 8.01 16.56
N ALA A 487 -2.15 8.39 17.60
CA ALA A 487 -2.15 7.74 18.90
C ALA A 487 -3.57 7.29 19.28
N THR A 488 -3.73 6.02 19.67
CA THR A 488 -5.02 5.45 20.09
C THR A 488 -4.88 4.36 21.14
N LEU A 489 -5.95 4.06 21.88
CA LEU A 489 -6.03 2.87 22.72
C LEU A 489 -6.43 1.64 21.88
N MET A 490 -7.46 1.74 21.06
CA MET A 490 -7.91 0.66 20.18
C MET A 490 -7.78 1.05 18.71
N LEU A 491 -7.19 0.17 17.92
CA LEU A 491 -7.11 0.28 16.46
C LEU A 491 -7.88 -0.87 15.82
N ALA A 492 -9.00 -0.57 15.16
CA ALA A 492 -9.83 -1.51 14.43
C ALA A 492 -9.98 -1.05 12.98
N SER A 493 -9.06 -1.44 12.09
CA SER A 493 -9.07 -1.01 10.68
C SER A 493 -9.25 -2.17 9.72
N SER A 494 -10.05 -1.97 8.69
CA SER A 494 -10.15 -2.81 7.49
C SER A 494 -9.85 -2.03 6.20
N GLY A 495 -9.46 -0.76 6.33
CA GLY A 495 -9.13 0.14 5.23
C GLY A 495 -7.62 0.20 4.94
N SER A 496 -7.16 1.34 4.45
CA SER A 496 -5.72 1.59 4.26
C SER A 496 -5.26 2.81 5.06
N MET A 497 -4.15 2.65 5.77
CA MET A 497 -3.52 3.72 6.53
C MET A 497 -2.08 3.91 6.05
N HIS A 498 -1.74 5.15 5.71
CA HIS A 498 -0.41 5.53 5.27
C HIS A 498 0.15 6.62 6.18
N PHE A 499 1.33 6.36 6.74
CA PHE A 499 2.11 7.29 7.53
C PHE A 499 3.39 7.61 6.76
N SER A 500 3.65 8.87 6.48
CA SER A 500 4.80 9.33 5.70
C SER A 500 5.53 10.47 6.42
N SER A 501 6.83 10.30 6.65
CA SER A 501 7.68 11.34 7.25
C SER A 501 7.18 11.83 8.62
N CYS A 502 6.52 10.98 9.41
CA CYS A 502 6.06 11.33 10.75
C CYS A 502 7.20 11.22 11.77
N TYR A 503 7.17 12.05 12.81
CA TYR A 503 8.17 12.07 13.87
C TYR A 503 7.54 12.02 15.26
N ALA A 504 8.12 11.24 16.17
CA ALA A 504 7.69 11.19 17.57
C ALA A 504 8.86 11.00 18.54
N GLU A 505 8.63 11.14 19.85
CA GLU A 505 9.58 10.61 20.83
C GLU A 505 9.62 9.08 20.75
N ALA A 506 8.46 8.44 20.61
CA ALA A 506 8.32 7.00 20.40
C ALA A 506 7.17 6.70 19.40
N GLY A 507 7.27 5.66 18.58
CA GLY A 507 6.20 5.34 17.60
C GLY A 507 6.01 6.45 16.57
N GLY A 508 7.01 6.68 15.71
CA GLY A 508 7.06 7.85 14.82
C GLY A 508 5.82 8.06 13.96
N GLY A 509 5.25 6.99 13.41
CA GLY A 509 3.97 7.02 12.71
C GLY A 509 2.78 6.73 13.63
N LEU A 510 2.80 5.56 14.29
CA LEU A 510 1.66 5.02 15.04
C LEU A 510 2.05 4.64 16.47
N TYR A 511 1.20 4.99 17.42
CA TYR A 511 1.30 4.61 18.83
C TYR A 511 0.01 4.01 19.36
N ILE A 512 0.08 2.77 19.87
CA ILE A 512 -1.01 2.12 20.60
C ILE A 512 -0.69 2.12 22.08
N ALA A 513 -1.53 2.80 22.87
CA ALA A 513 -1.33 2.98 24.29
C ALA A 513 -1.44 1.67 25.09
N GLU A 514 -0.94 1.69 26.32
CA GLU A 514 -1.03 0.56 27.25
C GLU A 514 -2.50 0.21 27.54
N GLY A 515 -2.81 -1.09 27.59
CA GLY A 515 -4.19 -1.58 27.70
C GLY A 515 -4.94 -1.65 26.36
N GLY A 516 -4.28 -1.23 25.27
CA GLY A 516 -4.87 -1.15 23.94
C GLY A 516 -5.07 -2.48 23.20
N ARG A 517 -5.60 -2.41 21.98
CA ARG A 517 -5.76 -3.56 21.07
C ARG A 517 -5.51 -3.15 19.62
N ILE A 518 -4.99 -4.08 18.81
CA ILE A 518 -4.75 -3.87 17.38
C ILE A 518 -5.40 -4.97 16.53
N GLN A 519 -6.35 -4.57 15.71
CA GLN A 519 -7.01 -5.40 14.71
C GLN A 519 -7.06 -4.64 13.39
N CYS A 520 -6.09 -4.91 12.52
CA CYS A 520 -5.97 -4.28 11.22
C CYS A 520 -6.15 -5.33 10.11
N ALA A 521 -7.38 -5.63 9.72
CA ALA A 521 -7.67 -6.46 8.54
C ALA A 521 -7.29 -5.79 7.20
N GLY A 522 -6.94 -4.50 7.25
CA GLY A 522 -6.53 -3.69 6.10
C GLY A 522 -5.01 -3.62 5.88
N SER A 523 -4.56 -2.58 5.18
CA SER A 523 -3.14 -2.31 4.91
C SER A 523 -2.59 -1.15 5.75
N LEU A 524 -1.40 -1.35 6.29
CA LEU A 524 -0.67 -0.36 7.07
C LEU A 524 0.69 -0.09 6.41
N LEU A 525 0.88 1.12 5.89
CA LEU A 525 2.14 1.59 5.30
C LEU A 525 2.79 2.64 6.19
N LEU A 526 4.00 2.35 6.67
CA LEU A 526 4.85 3.25 7.45
C LEU A 526 6.07 3.59 6.60
N GLN A 527 6.19 4.85 6.19
CA GLN A 527 7.23 5.30 5.27
C GLN A 527 8.01 6.49 5.85
N ASP A 528 9.33 6.37 5.90
CA ASP A 528 10.25 7.42 6.34
C ASP A 528 9.90 8.01 7.72
N CYS A 529 9.25 7.22 8.58
CA CYS A 529 8.87 7.66 9.92
C CYS A 529 10.07 7.56 10.87
N SER A 530 10.15 8.46 11.84
CA SER A 530 11.29 8.49 12.77
C SER A 530 10.87 8.68 14.22
N ALA A 531 11.65 8.08 15.13
CA ALA A 531 11.46 8.21 16.56
C ALA A 531 12.77 8.55 17.28
N LYS A 532 12.69 9.44 18.27
CA LYS A 532 13.86 9.83 19.08
C LYS A 532 14.35 8.70 19.98
N THR A 533 13.48 7.80 20.43
CA THR A 533 13.84 6.74 21.36
C THR A 533 13.57 5.38 20.75
N PHE A 534 12.30 5.02 20.57
CA PHE A 534 11.88 3.67 20.22
C PHE A 534 10.88 3.69 19.06
N ALA A 535 10.94 2.67 18.19
CA ALA A 535 9.91 2.40 17.19
C ALA A 535 9.73 3.54 16.17
N GLY A 536 10.63 3.63 15.20
CA GLY A 536 10.60 4.66 14.15
C GLY A 536 9.28 4.73 13.40
N GLY A 537 8.65 3.59 13.13
CA GLY A 537 7.34 3.47 12.48
C GLY A 537 6.20 3.31 13.48
N MET A 538 6.21 2.22 14.26
CA MET A 538 5.08 1.85 15.11
C MET A 538 5.53 1.34 16.48
N LEU A 539 4.90 1.88 17.54
CA LEU A 539 5.00 1.40 18.91
C LEU A 539 3.65 0.90 19.40
N SER A 540 3.58 -0.31 19.96
CA SER A 540 2.36 -0.84 20.56
C SER A 540 2.61 -1.43 21.95
N HIS A 541 1.81 -0.98 22.92
CA HIS A 541 1.75 -1.50 24.30
C HIS A 541 0.47 -2.31 24.57
N ALA A 542 -0.22 -2.76 23.52
CA ALA A 542 -1.46 -3.51 23.62
C ALA A 542 -1.28 -4.89 24.31
N PRO A 543 -1.98 -5.18 25.42
CA PRO A 543 -2.10 -6.54 25.95
C PRO A 543 -3.23 -7.26 25.21
N GLY A 544 -2.88 -8.24 24.37
CA GLY A 544 -3.87 -9.05 23.64
C GLY A 544 -3.38 -9.48 22.27
N GLU A 545 -4.06 -10.47 21.71
CA GLU A 545 -3.80 -10.94 20.35
C GLU A 545 -3.98 -9.77 19.38
N GLY A 546 -2.94 -9.53 18.58
CA GLY A 546 -2.94 -8.53 17.53
C GLY A 546 -3.02 -9.19 16.17
N ALA A 547 -3.75 -8.61 15.23
CA ALA A 547 -3.77 -9.09 13.85
C ALA A 547 -3.58 -7.92 12.88
N ILE A 548 -2.65 -8.05 11.92
CA ILE A 548 -2.46 -7.11 10.82
C ILE A 548 -2.40 -7.90 9.50
N ALA A 549 -3.29 -7.59 8.56
CA ALA A 549 -3.35 -8.31 7.30
C ALA A 549 -2.16 -7.96 6.39
N SER A 550 -1.83 -6.68 6.23
CA SER A 550 -0.68 -6.27 5.43
C SER A 550 0.06 -5.13 6.11
N LEU A 551 1.33 -5.37 6.45
CA LEU A 551 2.21 -4.40 7.10
C LEU A 551 3.41 -4.12 6.19
N ARG A 552 3.57 -2.85 5.80
CA ARG A 552 4.66 -2.36 4.96
C ARG A 552 5.45 -1.28 5.69
N VAL A 553 6.75 -1.49 5.91
CA VAL A 553 7.62 -0.57 6.65
C VAL A 553 8.83 -0.21 5.79
N GLU A 554 8.98 1.08 5.49
CA GLU A 554 9.99 1.59 4.58
C GLU A 554 10.75 2.75 5.22
N GLY A 555 12.09 2.68 5.25
CA GLY A 555 12.94 3.82 5.63
C GLY A 555 12.74 4.31 7.07
N CYS A 556 12.09 3.54 7.94
CA CYS A 556 11.75 3.97 9.29
C CYS A 556 12.97 3.91 10.23
N ARG A 557 13.11 4.91 11.13
CA ARG A 557 14.33 5.08 11.94
C ARG A 557 14.07 5.33 13.41
N ALA A 558 14.88 4.73 14.28
CA ALA A 558 14.89 5.03 15.71
C ALA A 558 16.31 5.10 16.28
N LEU A 559 16.55 6.02 17.22
CA LEU A 559 17.90 6.25 17.77
C LEU A 559 18.33 5.25 18.85
N LYS A 560 17.40 4.60 19.57
CA LYS A 560 17.75 3.65 20.64
C LYS A 560 17.32 2.22 20.35
N ALA A 561 16.10 2.01 19.88
CA ALA A 561 15.62 0.66 19.58
C ALA A 561 14.65 0.65 18.40
N SER A 562 14.71 -0.45 17.67
CA SER A 562 13.97 -0.90 16.49
C SER A 562 13.11 0.07 15.65
N ALA A 563 13.03 -0.19 14.34
CA ALA A 563 12.11 0.54 13.46
C ALA A 563 10.65 0.26 13.84
N LEU A 564 10.36 -0.94 14.32
CA LEU A 564 9.06 -1.35 14.84
C LEU A 564 9.23 -2.07 16.18
N LEU A 565 8.55 -1.61 17.21
CA LEU A 565 8.63 -2.17 18.56
C LEU A 565 7.21 -2.46 19.04
N MET A 566 6.93 -3.70 19.38
CA MET A 566 5.65 -4.12 19.91
C MET A 566 5.87 -4.82 21.25
N THR A 567 5.64 -4.09 22.34
CA THR A 567 5.76 -4.64 23.68
C THR A 567 4.46 -5.33 24.07
N VAL A 568 4.15 -6.44 23.40
CA VAL A 568 2.98 -7.25 23.74
C VAL A 568 3.38 -8.21 24.86
N ILE A 569 3.07 -7.88 26.11
CA ILE A 569 3.61 -8.58 27.30
C ILE A 569 3.08 -10.03 27.45
N ALA A 570 2.06 -10.45 26.69
CA ALA A 570 1.45 -11.78 26.90
C ALA A 570 0.74 -12.40 25.68
N SER A 571 0.90 -11.89 24.46
CA SER A 571 0.01 -12.29 23.36
C SER A 571 0.70 -12.29 22.00
N ASP A 572 0.13 -13.07 21.09
CA ASP A 572 0.71 -13.30 19.77
C ASP A 572 0.26 -12.23 18.77
N LEU A 573 1.20 -11.80 17.91
CA LEU A 573 0.92 -10.95 16.77
C LEU A 573 0.83 -11.79 15.51
N HIS A 574 -0.29 -11.71 14.80
CA HIS A 574 -0.50 -12.36 13.51
C HIS A 574 -0.36 -11.33 12.38
N LEU A 575 0.67 -11.50 11.56
CA LEU A 575 0.89 -10.75 10.33
C LEU A 575 0.59 -11.66 9.13
N LYS A 576 -0.40 -11.35 8.29
CA LYS A 576 -0.62 -12.16 7.08
C LYS A 576 0.43 -11.86 6.01
N GLU A 577 0.76 -10.59 5.81
CA GLU A 577 1.80 -10.12 4.90
C GLU A 577 2.70 -9.09 5.59
N LEU A 578 4.01 -9.27 5.48
CA LEU A 578 5.03 -8.37 6.00
C LEU A 578 5.98 -7.92 4.88
N TYR A 579 6.15 -6.62 4.71
CA TYR A 579 7.12 -6.04 3.78
C TYR A 579 8.05 -5.08 4.50
N LEU A 580 9.36 -5.35 4.45
CA LEU A 580 10.39 -4.51 5.08
C LEU A 580 11.37 -3.98 4.03
N MET A 581 11.55 -2.65 4.01
CA MET A 581 12.52 -1.97 3.15
C MET A 581 13.37 -0.94 3.89
N ASP A 582 14.70 -1.06 3.76
CA ASP A 582 15.67 -0.01 4.13
C ASP A 582 15.47 0.63 5.53
N ASN A 583 15.02 -0.17 6.50
CA ASN A 583 14.81 0.28 7.87
C ASN A 583 16.14 0.40 8.62
N THR A 584 16.23 1.37 9.53
CA THR A 584 17.48 1.62 10.25
C THR A 584 17.23 1.89 11.73
N ALA A 585 17.60 0.94 12.57
CA ALA A 585 17.70 1.14 14.01
C ALA A 585 19.15 1.07 14.49
N SER A 586 19.46 1.76 15.59
CA SER A 586 20.80 1.77 16.21
C SER A 586 21.23 0.40 16.73
N ASP A 587 20.27 -0.40 17.18
CA ASP A 587 20.45 -1.76 17.69
C ASP A 587 20.45 -2.82 16.57
N HIS A 588 20.28 -2.38 15.32
CA HIS A 588 20.12 -3.24 14.14
C HIS A 588 18.87 -4.15 14.18
N ILE A 589 17.92 -3.92 15.09
CA ILE A 589 16.67 -4.69 15.18
C ILE A 589 15.60 -3.97 14.35
N ASP A 590 14.95 -4.64 13.41
CA ASP A 590 13.88 -4.02 12.62
C ASP A 590 12.52 -4.21 13.29
N ILE A 591 12.26 -5.41 13.79
CA ILE A 591 11.04 -5.77 14.52
C ILE A 591 11.42 -6.42 15.85
N SER A 592 10.83 -5.93 16.94
CA SER A 592 10.91 -6.58 18.25
C SER A 592 9.51 -6.77 18.84
N THR A 593 9.19 -8.01 19.24
CA THR A 593 7.96 -8.37 19.95
C THR A 593 8.28 -9.07 21.28
N LEU A 594 7.59 -8.71 22.36
CA LEU A 594 7.70 -9.42 23.65
C LEU A 594 6.88 -10.72 23.69
N GLY A 595 5.86 -10.85 22.84
CA GLY A 595 5.03 -12.04 22.67
C GLY A 595 5.44 -12.89 21.46
N GLY A 596 4.58 -13.83 21.06
CA GLY A 596 4.75 -14.57 19.84
C GLY A 596 4.54 -13.72 18.58
N LEU A 597 5.16 -14.13 17.48
CA LEU A 597 4.99 -13.52 16.17
C LEU A 597 4.68 -14.60 15.14
N THR A 598 3.52 -14.51 14.51
CA THR A 598 3.14 -15.34 13.36
C THR A 598 3.19 -14.49 12.10
N VAL A 599 3.91 -14.95 11.07
CA VAL A 599 3.97 -14.27 9.78
C VAL A 599 3.58 -15.25 8.66
N GLY A 600 2.52 -14.91 7.92
CA GLY A 600 2.04 -15.69 6.78
C GLY A 600 3.05 -15.68 5.63
N ALA A 601 3.28 -14.50 5.05
CA ALA A 601 4.31 -14.26 4.04
C ALA A 601 5.14 -13.02 4.40
N ALA A 602 6.46 -13.04 4.14
CA ALA A 602 7.26 -11.82 4.20
C ALA A 602 8.21 -11.62 3.01
N GLN A 603 8.37 -10.36 2.65
CA GLN A 603 9.30 -9.88 1.64
C GLN A 603 10.26 -8.88 2.28
N LEU A 604 11.55 -9.17 2.19
CA LEU A 604 12.61 -8.39 2.82
C LEU A 604 13.51 -7.81 1.74
N HIS A 605 13.72 -6.49 1.74
CA HIS A 605 14.57 -5.82 0.76
C HIS A 605 15.49 -4.79 1.43
N SER A 606 16.79 -4.80 1.10
CA SER A 606 17.76 -3.83 1.59
C SER A 606 18.66 -3.34 0.45
N ARG A 607 18.62 -2.05 0.16
CA ARG A 607 19.47 -1.39 -0.85
C ARG A 607 20.89 -1.15 -0.36
N GLN A 608 21.10 -1.05 0.95
CA GLN A 608 22.39 -0.66 1.54
C GLN A 608 23.21 -1.85 2.05
N GLY A 609 22.83 -3.09 1.70
CA GLY A 609 23.51 -4.28 2.20
C GLY A 609 23.44 -4.40 3.72
N ARG A 610 22.39 -3.86 4.35
CA ARG A 610 22.15 -4.02 5.78
C ARG A 610 21.41 -5.33 6.01
N GLY A 611 21.63 -5.90 7.20
CA GLY A 611 20.89 -7.07 7.64
C GLY A 611 19.48 -6.68 8.09
N VAL A 612 18.56 -7.64 8.00
CA VAL A 612 17.26 -7.58 8.68
C VAL A 612 17.30 -8.43 9.95
N GLN A 613 16.85 -7.88 11.06
CA GLN A 613 16.74 -8.62 12.32
C GLN A 613 15.33 -8.54 12.91
N ILE A 614 14.74 -9.71 13.16
CA ILE A 614 13.41 -9.87 13.78
C ILE A 614 13.58 -10.61 15.11
N VAL A 615 13.08 -10.04 16.20
CA VAL A 615 13.17 -10.63 17.54
C VAL A 615 11.76 -10.82 18.08
N ALA A 616 11.39 -12.05 18.40
CA ALA A 616 10.15 -12.39 19.11
C ALA A 616 10.53 -13.14 20.39
N GLU A 617 10.22 -12.62 21.58
CA GLU A 617 10.76 -13.20 22.81
C GLU A 617 10.19 -14.58 23.18
N GLN A 618 8.99 -14.94 22.71
CA GLN A 618 8.34 -16.21 23.04
C GLN A 618 8.37 -17.20 21.88
N SER A 619 7.64 -16.93 20.80
CA SER A 619 7.51 -17.82 19.65
C SER A 619 7.62 -17.06 18.34
N LEU A 620 8.16 -17.70 17.31
CA LEU A 620 8.15 -17.21 15.93
C LEU A 620 7.64 -18.31 15.02
N HIS A 621 6.46 -18.09 14.44
CA HIS A 621 5.82 -18.99 13.47
C HIS A 621 5.84 -18.34 12.08
N LEU A 622 6.42 -19.03 11.09
CA LEU A 622 6.44 -18.58 9.69
C LEU A 622 5.70 -19.60 8.82
N GLU A 623 4.55 -19.22 8.26
CA GLU A 623 3.71 -20.13 7.47
C GLU A 623 4.30 -20.40 6.07
N ASP A 624 5.01 -19.43 5.49
CA ASP A 624 5.67 -19.55 4.18
C ASP A 624 7.20 -19.39 4.28
N VAL A 625 7.90 -19.79 3.21
CA VAL A 625 9.35 -19.70 3.11
C VAL A 625 9.78 -18.24 3.10
N MET A 626 10.62 -17.86 4.06
CA MET A 626 11.13 -16.50 4.15
C MET A 626 12.14 -16.18 3.05
N ASP A 627 11.89 -15.18 2.22
CA ASP A 627 12.84 -14.75 1.19
C ASP A 627 13.79 -13.66 1.73
N CYS A 628 15.04 -14.08 2.01
CA CYS A 628 16.11 -13.20 2.46
C CYS A 628 17.10 -12.87 1.32
N THR A 629 16.81 -13.21 0.06
CA THR A 629 17.79 -13.09 -1.05
C THR A 629 18.17 -11.64 -1.38
N SER A 630 17.33 -10.67 -1.01
CA SER A 630 17.54 -9.23 -1.25
C SER A 630 18.11 -8.47 -0.05
N VAL A 631 18.59 -9.18 0.98
CA VAL A 631 19.23 -8.58 2.17
C VAL A 631 20.60 -9.21 2.40
N ALA A 632 21.56 -8.46 2.96
CA ALA A 632 22.90 -9.00 3.18
C ALA A 632 22.96 -10.02 4.33
N ARG A 633 22.10 -9.85 5.34
CA ARG A 633 21.98 -10.72 6.50
C ARG A 633 20.52 -10.79 6.93
N CYS A 634 20.09 -11.95 7.42
CA CYS A 634 18.69 -12.16 7.81
C CYS A 634 18.70 -13.00 9.08
N SER A 635 18.39 -12.41 10.23
CA SER A 635 18.46 -13.10 11.53
C SER A 635 17.18 -12.95 12.32
N PHE A 636 16.75 -14.05 12.91
CA PHE A 636 15.54 -14.18 13.69
C PHE A 636 15.90 -14.69 15.07
N SER A 637 15.30 -14.15 16.13
CA SER A 637 15.54 -14.59 17.51
C SER A 637 14.24 -14.92 18.22
N SER A 638 14.10 -16.13 18.78
CA SER A 638 12.93 -16.59 19.53
C SER A 638 13.20 -17.84 20.37
N LYS A 639 12.50 -18.02 21.50
CA LYS A 639 12.61 -19.25 22.31
C LYS A 639 12.04 -20.45 21.57
N GLU A 640 10.88 -20.28 20.94
CA GLU A 640 10.22 -21.28 20.12
C GLU A 640 10.24 -20.85 18.65
N PHE A 641 10.61 -21.77 17.76
CA PHE A 641 10.68 -21.51 16.32
C PHE A 641 9.97 -22.61 15.55
N ASP A 642 9.00 -22.19 14.76
CA ASP A 642 8.34 -23.03 13.78
C ASP A 642 8.39 -22.32 12.43
N VAL A 643 9.29 -22.76 11.55
CA VAL A 643 9.59 -22.09 10.28
C VAL A 643 9.67 -23.13 9.16
N THR A 644 8.93 -22.89 8.08
CA THR A 644 8.92 -23.79 6.91
C THR A 644 10.25 -23.78 6.15
N GLY A 645 10.98 -22.66 6.14
CA GLY A 645 12.35 -22.55 5.63
C GLY A 645 12.80 -21.12 5.30
N PHE A 646 14.04 -20.99 4.82
CA PHE A 646 14.65 -19.70 4.44
C PHE A 646 15.28 -19.79 3.04
N ARG A 647 15.02 -18.80 2.17
CA ARG A 647 15.81 -18.56 0.96
C ARG A 647 16.92 -17.55 1.28
N CYS A 648 18.12 -18.06 1.46
CA CYS A 648 19.26 -17.25 1.85
C CYS A 648 20.01 -16.64 0.66
N PRO A 649 20.61 -15.44 0.83
CA PRO A 649 21.50 -14.87 -0.18
C PRO A 649 22.76 -15.73 -0.34
N ILE A 650 23.39 -15.62 -1.50
CA ILE A 650 24.64 -16.32 -1.82
C ILE A 650 25.67 -16.06 -0.72
N GLY A 651 26.36 -17.11 -0.28
CA GLY A 651 27.35 -17.00 0.79
C GLY A 651 26.82 -17.22 2.19
N THR A 652 25.51 -17.31 2.35
CA THR A 652 24.88 -17.59 3.64
C THR A 652 24.02 -18.84 3.55
N GLY A 653 23.86 -19.54 4.66
CA GLY A 653 23.01 -20.74 4.74
C GLY A 653 22.11 -20.71 5.95
N ALA A 654 21.01 -21.46 5.87
CA ALA A 654 20.11 -21.64 6.99
C ALA A 654 20.83 -22.39 8.12
N ARG A 655 21.08 -21.72 9.25
CA ARG A 655 21.74 -22.32 10.42
C ARG A 655 21.07 -21.88 11.71
N ALA A 656 20.87 -22.84 12.61
CA ALA A 656 20.57 -22.55 14.01
C ALA A 656 21.89 -22.45 14.78
N ILE A 657 22.09 -21.36 15.51
CA ILE A 657 23.24 -21.25 16.41
C ILE A 657 22.91 -22.09 17.65
N LEU A 658 23.53 -23.26 17.77
CA LEU A 658 23.42 -24.11 18.96
C LEU A 658 23.76 -23.26 20.21
N ASN A 659 22.81 -23.12 21.13
CA ASN A 659 22.82 -22.32 22.38
C ASN A 659 22.35 -20.86 22.29
N ALA A 660 22.25 -20.25 21.11
CA ALA A 660 21.59 -18.95 20.96
C ALA A 660 20.22 -19.21 20.35
N ALA A 661 19.19 -18.58 20.89
CA ALA A 661 17.83 -18.62 20.38
C ALA A 661 17.69 -17.90 19.01
N VAL A 662 18.68 -18.05 18.10
CA VAL A 662 18.85 -17.32 16.85
C VAL A 662 18.91 -18.29 15.68
N ARG A 663 18.06 -18.05 14.68
CA ARG A 663 18.01 -18.76 13.39
C ARG A 663 18.06 -17.75 12.25
N GLY A 664 18.50 -18.16 11.08
CA GLY A 664 18.44 -17.32 9.88
C GLY A 664 19.52 -17.66 8.87
N CYS A 665 19.78 -16.71 7.98
CA CYS A 665 20.82 -16.77 6.98
C CYS A 665 22.12 -16.21 7.55
N LEU A 666 23.03 -17.11 7.90
CA LEU A 666 24.33 -16.80 8.48
C LEU A 666 25.43 -17.10 7.47
N ASP A 667 26.49 -16.30 7.52
CA ASP A 667 27.68 -16.51 6.68
C ASP A 667 28.21 -17.94 6.84
N CYS A 668 28.52 -18.58 5.71
CA CYS A 668 29.12 -19.89 5.74
C CYS A 668 30.52 -19.82 6.34
N THR A 669 30.78 -20.66 7.34
CA THR A 669 32.10 -20.77 7.97
C THR A 669 33.13 -21.33 7.00
N GLU A 670 34.41 -21.11 7.28
CA GLU A 670 35.51 -21.66 6.49
C GLU A 670 35.34 -23.17 6.23
N GLY A 671 35.57 -23.60 4.98
CA GLY A 671 35.33 -24.97 4.53
C GLY A 671 33.88 -25.29 4.14
N TYR A 672 32.98 -24.29 4.18
CA TYR A 672 31.61 -24.39 3.70
C TYR A 672 31.25 -23.24 2.75
N THR A 673 30.34 -23.50 1.83
CA THR A 673 29.91 -22.54 0.79
C THR A 673 28.43 -22.74 0.45
N GLN A 674 27.77 -21.69 -0.02
CA GLN A 674 26.40 -21.76 -0.53
C GLN A 674 26.30 -20.90 -1.79
N VAL A 675 26.30 -21.58 -2.95
CA VAL A 675 26.28 -20.94 -4.27
C VAL A 675 24.98 -21.17 -5.05
N ILE A 676 24.04 -21.94 -4.51
CA ILE A 676 22.76 -22.26 -5.17
C ILE A 676 21.67 -21.34 -4.58
N GLN A 677 21.10 -20.46 -5.40
CA GLN A 677 20.02 -19.57 -4.96
C GLN A 677 18.75 -20.39 -4.69
N GLY A 678 18.02 -20.04 -3.63
CA GLY A 678 16.63 -20.47 -3.46
C GLY A 678 16.41 -21.87 -2.90
N ASN A 679 17.46 -22.64 -2.58
CA ASN A 679 17.31 -23.86 -1.81
C ASN A 679 17.43 -23.53 -0.31
N ASN A 680 16.51 -24.06 0.51
CA ASN A 680 16.49 -23.95 1.98
C ASN A 680 17.70 -24.64 2.67
N GLY A 681 18.81 -24.84 1.95
CA GLY A 681 19.95 -25.62 2.38
C GLY A 681 20.82 -24.88 3.39
N SER A 682 21.22 -25.60 4.42
CA SER A 682 22.42 -25.28 5.21
C SER A 682 23.63 -25.12 4.29
N CYS A 683 24.62 -24.32 4.72
CA CYS A 683 25.91 -24.24 4.04
C CYS A 683 26.46 -25.65 3.74
N GLN A 684 26.81 -25.91 2.49
CA GLN A 684 27.33 -27.20 2.07
C GLN A 684 28.84 -27.22 2.23
N ARG A 685 29.43 -28.38 2.51
CA ARG A 685 30.88 -28.50 2.61
C ARG A 685 31.49 -28.17 1.25
N CYS A 686 32.61 -27.45 1.25
CA CYS A 686 33.36 -27.17 0.03
C CYS A 686 33.66 -28.48 -0.73
N PRO A 687 33.59 -28.47 -2.06
CA PRO A 687 33.94 -29.64 -2.87
C PRO A 687 35.40 -30.03 -2.64
N ASP A 688 35.70 -31.32 -2.55
CA ASP A 688 37.05 -31.81 -2.24
C ASP A 688 38.12 -31.44 -3.29
N GLN A 689 37.71 -31.04 -4.51
CA GLN A 689 38.59 -30.64 -5.62
C GLN A 689 38.55 -29.12 -5.91
N ALA A 690 38.07 -28.32 -4.95
CA ALA A 690 38.13 -26.87 -5.04
C ALA A 690 39.49 -26.36 -4.55
N SER A 691 40.23 -25.62 -5.39
CA SER A 691 41.52 -25.00 -5.01
C SER A 691 41.35 -23.78 -4.10
N GLN A 692 40.20 -23.08 -4.21
CA GLN A 692 39.81 -22.00 -3.32
C GLN A 692 38.32 -22.14 -3.01
N CYS A 693 37.93 -21.94 -1.76
CA CYS A 693 36.55 -21.99 -1.35
C CYS A 693 36.21 -20.84 -0.41
N PHE A 694 35.34 -19.96 -0.89
CA PHE A 694 34.78 -18.85 -0.13
C PHE A 694 33.31 -19.15 0.16
N ALA A 695 32.73 -18.40 1.09
CA ALA A 695 31.33 -18.57 1.45
C ALA A 695 30.42 -18.45 0.21
N SER A 696 30.64 -17.43 -0.61
CA SER A 696 29.78 -17.08 -1.78
C SER A 696 30.17 -17.72 -3.11
N HIS A 697 31.37 -18.28 -3.23
CA HIS A 697 31.88 -18.85 -4.48
C HIS A 697 33.04 -19.80 -4.20
N PHE A 698 33.33 -20.70 -5.12
CA PHE A 698 34.51 -21.55 -5.06
C PHE A 698 35.14 -21.67 -6.45
N ARG A 699 36.41 -22.06 -6.47
CA ARG A 699 37.19 -22.28 -7.69
C ARG A 699 37.50 -23.76 -7.83
N MET A 700 37.07 -24.37 -8.92
CA MET A 700 37.38 -25.77 -9.24
C MET A 700 38.66 -25.86 -10.06
N ASP A 701 39.41 -26.94 -9.84
CA ASP A 701 40.55 -27.29 -10.70
C ASP A 701 40.07 -27.77 -12.08
N ASN A 702 40.91 -27.59 -13.10
CA ASN A 702 40.62 -28.05 -14.45
C ASN A 702 40.40 -29.58 -14.46
N GLY A 703 39.40 -30.04 -15.20
CA GLY A 703 39.01 -31.44 -15.27
C GLY A 703 38.05 -31.90 -14.17
N ALA A 704 37.64 -31.01 -13.28
CA ALA A 704 36.67 -31.28 -12.23
C ALA A 704 35.39 -30.44 -12.40
N MET A 705 34.26 -31.01 -12.02
CA MET A 705 32.99 -30.30 -11.89
C MET A 705 32.26 -30.71 -10.61
N VAL A 706 31.20 -30.00 -10.23
CA VAL A 706 30.34 -30.36 -9.11
C VAL A 706 28.91 -30.65 -9.55
N GLN A 707 28.17 -31.40 -8.75
CA GLN A 707 26.75 -31.60 -8.98
C GLN A 707 25.97 -30.31 -8.66
N THR A 708 25.13 -29.85 -9.58
CA THR A 708 24.33 -28.62 -9.41
C THR A 708 23.35 -28.68 -8.24
N THR A 709 22.93 -29.88 -7.82
CA THR A 709 22.04 -30.08 -6.67
C THR A 709 22.76 -30.32 -5.34
N ASN A 710 24.04 -30.71 -5.38
CA ASN A 710 24.85 -31.02 -4.21
C ASN A 710 26.31 -30.69 -4.52
N ILE A 711 26.73 -29.48 -4.16
CA ILE A 711 28.06 -28.96 -4.53
C ILE A 711 29.18 -29.67 -3.77
N SER A 712 28.88 -30.32 -2.62
CA SER A 712 29.87 -31.15 -1.93
C SER A 712 30.28 -32.38 -2.76
N ARG A 713 29.50 -32.76 -3.78
CA ARG A 713 29.83 -33.87 -4.67
C ARG A 713 30.55 -33.36 -5.92
N SER A 714 31.84 -33.66 -6.01
CA SER A 714 32.64 -33.41 -7.20
C SER A 714 32.74 -34.64 -8.11
N PHE A 715 32.84 -34.41 -9.42
CA PHE A 715 33.06 -35.41 -10.45
C PHE A 715 34.31 -35.05 -11.25
N ARG A 716 35.06 -36.08 -11.66
CA ARG A 716 36.14 -35.91 -12.65
C ARG A 716 35.57 -36.13 -14.04
N CYS A 717 35.90 -35.21 -14.93
CA CYS A 717 35.44 -35.27 -16.29
C CYS A 717 36.35 -36.18 -17.11
N PRO A 718 35.81 -37.15 -17.86
CA PRO A 718 36.61 -38.05 -18.69
C PRO A 718 37.49 -37.29 -19.69
N ASN A 719 37.03 -36.11 -20.12
CA ASN A 719 37.78 -35.16 -20.92
C ASN A 719 38.00 -33.89 -20.10
N GLU A 720 39.26 -33.60 -19.74
CA GLU A 720 39.61 -32.41 -18.97
C GLU A 720 39.18 -31.11 -19.69
N ALA A 721 39.22 -31.09 -21.02
CA ALA A 721 38.77 -29.93 -21.80
C ALA A 721 37.25 -29.71 -21.75
N ALA A 722 36.47 -30.74 -21.39
CA ALA A 722 35.02 -30.62 -21.19
C ALA A 722 34.67 -29.92 -19.88
N CYS A 723 35.59 -29.89 -18.91
CA CYS A 723 35.43 -29.25 -17.61
C CYS A 723 36.56 -28.26 -17.39
N PRO A 724 36.42 -27.03 -17.91
CA PRO A 724 37.48 -26.04 -17.84
C PRO A 724 37.81 -25.60 -16.40
N GLY A 725 37.03 -26.02 -15.40
CA GLY A 725 37.19 -25.57 -14.02
C GLY A 725 36.88 -24.09 -13.89
N GLY A 726 37.56 -23.42 -12.96
CA GLY A 726 37.48 -21.98 -12.77
C GLY A 726 36.57 -21.53 -11.62
N ASP A 727 36.41 -20.22 -11.51
CA ASP A 727 35.56 -19.60 -10.50
C ASP A 727 34.10 -19.86 -10.86
N MET A 728 33.32 -20.33 -9.90
CA MET A 728 31.90 -20.65 -10.08
C MET A 728 31.01 -19.53 -9.54
N PRO A 729 30.67 -18.51 -10.35
CA PRO A 729 29.59 -17.61 -10.02
C PRO A 729 28.23 -18.27 -10.29
N HIS A 730 27.18 -17.61 -9.81
CA HIS A 730 25.80 -18.08 -9.89
C HIS A 730 25.40 -18.53 -11.30
N GLY A 731 24.92 -19.77 -11.43
CA GLY A 731 24.36 -20.30 -12.67
C GLY A 731 25.36 -20.57 -13.80
N ALA A 732 26.67 -20.47 -13.55
CA ALA A 732 27.67 -20.82 -14.55
C ALA A 732 27.58 -22.32 -14.90
N LEU A 733 27.49 -22.62 -16.20
CA LEU A 733 27.62 -23.98 -16.71
C LEU A 733 29.05 -24.45 -16.44
N MET A 734 29.20 -25.57 -15.74
CA MET A 734 30.51 -26.15 -15.43
C MET A 734 31.12 -26.90 -16.62
N CYS A 735 30.30 -27.18 -17.63
CA CYS A 735 30.71 -27.81 -18.85
C CYS A 735 31.15 -26.76 -19.87
N ALA A 736 32.23 -27.05 -20.61
CA ALA A 736 32.60 -26.29 -21.79
C ALA A 736 31.46 -26.31 -22.82
N GLU A 737 31.42 -25.31 -23.71
CA GLU A 737 30.42 -25.24 -24.78
C GLU A 737 30.37 -26.57 -25.56
N GLY A 738 29.16 -27.11 -25.70
CA GLY A 738 28.92 -28.36 -26.42
C GLY A 738 28.98 -29.62 -25.56
N TYR A 739 29.25 -29.50 -24.27
CA TYR A 739 29.17 -30.60 -23.30
C TYR A 739 28.04 -30.36 -22.31
N ASP A 740 27.42 -31.45 -21.84
CA ASP A 740 26.31 -31.42 -20.88
C ASP A 740 26.31 -32.69 -19.99
N GLY A 741 25.49 -32.68 -18.95
CA GLY A 741 25.25 -33.82 -18.08
C GLY A 741 26.25 -33.97 -16.93
N THR A 742 26.07 -35.05 -16.16
CA THR A 742 26.96 -35.37 -15.04
C THR A 742 28.35 -35.75 -15.56
N GLY A 743 29.39 -35.08 -15.07
CA GLY A 743 30.77 -35.25 -15.54
C GLY A 743 31.04 -34.67 -16.93
N CYS A 744 30.13 -33.84 -17.47
CA CYS A 744 30.19 -33.30 -18.84
C CYS A 744 30.46 -34.38 -19.89
N ALA A 745 29.89 -35.57 -19.67
CA ALA A 745 30.13 -36.76 -20.48
C ALA A 745 29.18 -36.87 -21.68
N MET A 746 28.14 -36.04 -21.75
CA MET A 746 27.20 -36.00 -22.86
C MET A 746 27.49 -34.77 -23.72
N CYS A 747 27.13 -34.83 -25.01
CA CYS A 747 27.19 -33.65 -25.86
C CYS A 747 25.90 -32.85 -25.69
N GLY A 748 26.03 -31.54 -25.54
CA GLY A 748 24.91 -30.61 -25.46
C GLY A 748 24.18 -30.47 -26.81
N GLU A 749 23.06 -29.75 -26.79
CA GLU A 749 22.28 -29.51 -28.00
C GLU A 749 23.14 -28.89 -29.13
N GLY A 750 22.91 -29.34 -30.37
CA GLY A 750 23.69 -28.92 -31.53
C GLY A 750 25.13 -29.47 -31.60
N HIS A 751 25.53 -30.33 -30.67
CA HIS A 751 26.83 -31.00 -30.66
C HIS A 751 26.63 -32.52 -30.71
N ALA A 752 27.63 -33.22 -31.25
CA ALA A 752 27.65 -34.67 -31.29
C ALA A 752 29.04 -35.23 -31.02
N MET A 753 29.11 -36.48 -30.57
CA MET A 753 30.40 -37.11 -30.24
C MET A 753 31.25 -37.23 -31.51
N ALA A 754 32.49 -36.76 -31.43
CA ALA A 754 33.42 -36.87 -32.53
C ALA A 754 33.78 -38.35 -32.77
N ASP A 755 33.80 -38.77 -34.04
CA ASP A 755 34.09 -40.18 -34.39
C ASP A 755 35.48 -40.64 -33.90
N ARG A 756 36.41 -39.68 -33.73
CA ARG A 756 37.78 -39.87 -33.24
C ARG A 756 37.91 -40.07 -31.73
N SER A 757 36.94 -39.58 -30.95
CA SER A 757 36.97 -39.70 -29.50
C SER A 757 35.56 -39.69 -28.95
N VAL A 758 35.19 -40.79 -28.30
CA VAL A 758 33.92 -40.95 -27.57
C VAL A 758 33.75 -39.96 -26.41
N LEU A 759 34.77 -39.17 -26.10
CA LEU A 759 34.79 -38.16 -25.02
C LEU A 759 34.88 -36.72 -25.53
N SER A 760 34.97 -36.52 -26.85
CA SER A 760 35.02 -35.18 -27.43
C SER A 760 33.71 -34.87 -28.12
N CYS A 761 33.11 -33.74 -27.80
CA CYS A 761 31.94 -33.23 -28.49
C CYS A 761 32.39 -32.26 -29.58
N SER A 762 31.73 -32.32 -30.73
CA SER A 762 31.99 -31.46 -31.88
C SER A 762 30.69 -30.81 -32.30
N ARG A 763 30.74 -29.52 -32.64
CA ARG A 763 29.56 -28.76 -33.04
C ARG A 763 29.07 -29.24 -34.40
N CYS A 764 27.81 -29.63 -34.48
CA CYS A 764 27.16 -29.90 -35.75
C CYS A 764 26.91 -28.58 -36.46
N SER A 765 27.18 -28.53 -37.76
CA SER A 765 27.05 -27.29 -38.51
C SER A 765 25.59 -27.05 -38.88
N ASP A 766 25.09 -25.83 -38.62
CA ASP A 766 23.75 -25.44 -39.05
C ASP A 766 23.68 -25.00 -40.52
N GLU A 767 24.83 -24.70 -41.11
CA GLU A 767 24.91 -24.30 -42.51
C GLU A 767 24.59 -25.46 -43.45
N ARG A 768 23.53 -25.30 -44.26
CA ARG A 768 23.06 -26.31 -45.23
C ARG A 768 24.16 -26.81 -46.18
N HIS A 769 25.09 -25.93 -46.57
CA HIS A 769 26.21 -26.31 -47.46
C HIS A 769 27.19 -27.25 -46.76
N VAL A 770 27.55 -26.99 -45.50
CA VAL A 770 28.40 -27.88 -44.71
C VAL A 770 27.67 -29.20 -44.45
N ARG A 771 26.37 -29.18 -44.12
CA ARG A 771 25.57 -30.41 -43.97
C ARG A 771 25.63 -31.29 -45.22
N ALA A 772 25.47 -30.69 -46.42
CA ALA A 772 25.57 -31.40 -47.69
C ALA A 772 26.98 -31.96 -47.94
N ILE A 773 28.02 -31.18 -47.63
CA ILE A 773 29.41 -31.63 -47.77
C ILE A 773 29.69 -32.81 -46.82
N GLN A 774 29.22 -32.76 -45.57
CA GLN A 774 29.41 -33.84 -44.61
C GLN A 774 28.71 -35.13 -45.05
N TRP A 775 27.47 -35.05 -45.56
CA TRP A 775 26.78 -36.19 -46.17
C TRP A 775 27.52 -36.75 -47.39
N MET A 776 27.99 -35.89 -48.29
CA MET A 776 28.76 -36.31 -49.46
C MET A 776 30.08 -36.97 -49.06
N LEU A 777 30.81 -36.43 -48.09
CA LEU A 777 32.05 -36.99 -47.58
C LEU A 777 31.79 -38.36 -46.93
N PHE A 778 30.81 -38.46 -46.03
CA PHE A 778 30.43 -39.72 -45.38
C PHE A 778 30.05 -40.80 -46.39
N LEU A 779 29.17 -40.49 -47.35
CA LEU A 779 28.73 -41.45 -48.37
C LEU A 779 29.85 -41.79 -49.35
N SER A 780 30.65 -40.81 -49.78
CA SER A 780 31.73 -41.03 -50.75
C SER A 780 32.86 -41.88 -50.16
N GLN A 781 33.24 -41.67 -48.90
CA GLN A 781 34.24 -42.49 -48.22
C GLN A 781 33.84 -43.98 -48.22
N ARG A 782 32.59 -44.28 -47.85
CA ARG A 782 32.06 -45.64 -47.84
C ARG A 782 31.84 -46.22 -49.24
N ALA A 783 31.40 -45.39 -50.18
CA ALA A 783 31.24 -45.79 -51.58
C ALA A 783 32.58 -46.13 -52.24
N ILE A 784 33.64 -45.36 -51.98
CA ILE A 784 34.98 -45.59 -52.54
C ILE A 784 35.57 -46.89 -51.99
N LEU A 785 35.56 -47.07 -50.66
CA LEU A 785 36.02 -48.31 -50.03
C LEU A 785 35.27 -49.54 -50.58
N PHE A 786 33.95 -49.42 -50.72
CA PHE A 786 33.12 -50.48 -51.27
C PHE A 786 33.35 -50.71 -52.77
N ALA A 787 33.58 -49.67 -53.56
CA ALA A 787 33.88 -49.78 -54.97
C ALA A 787 35.24 -50.45 -55.21
N VAL A 788 36.27 -50.07 -54.44
CA VAL A 788 37.62 -50.67 -54.54
C VAL A 788 37.59 -52.16 -54.18
N THR A 789 36.89 -52.51 -53.09
CA THR A 789 36.74 -53.92 -52.68
C THR A 789 35.90 -54.72 -53.69
N SER A 790 34.79 -54.16 -54.18
CA SER A 790 33.93 -54.79 -55.19
C SER A 790 34.66 -54.97 -56.53
N MET A 791 35.38 -53.96 -57.01
CA MET A 791 36.19 -54.07 -58.23
C MET A 791 37.30 -55.11 -58.10
N SER A 792 37.94 -55.19 -56.93
CA SER A 792 38.95 -56.22 -56.65
C SER A 792 38.33 -57.62 -56.67
N ALA A 793 37.14 -57.78 -56.07
CA ALA A 793 36.40 -59.03 -56.08
C ALA A 793 35.91 -59.43 -57.50
N MET A 794 35.46 -58.46 -58.30
CA MET A 794 35.01 -58.68 -59.68
C MET A 794 36.18 -59.02 -60.62
N ARG A 795 37.33 -58.34 -60.48
CA ARG A 795 38.53 -58.66 -61.28
C ARG A 795 39.04 -60.06 -60.97
N ALA A 796 38.98 -60.51 -59.72
CA ALA A 796 39.34 -61.87 -59.35
C ALA A 796 38.45 -62.95 -60.02
N LYS A 797 37.18 -62.63 -60.35
CA LYS A 797 36.27 -63.53 -61.09
C LYS A 797 36.63 -63.66 -62.57
N SER A 798 37.18 -62.60 -63.19
CA SER A 798 37.52 -62.58 -64.61
C SER A 798 38.79 -63.37 -64.96
N THR A 799 39.69 -63.63 -64.00
CA THR A 799 40.99 -64.28 -64.25
C THR A 799 41.00 -65.77 -63.93
N GLY A 800 39.88 -66.37 -63.52
CA GLY A 800 39.76 -67.82 -63.29
C GLY A 800 40.56 -68.39 -62.10
N ASP A 801 41.39 -67.59 -61.45
CA ASP A 801 42.31 -68.03 -60.38
C ASP A 801 41.90 -67.42 -59.03
N LEU A 802 40.93 -68.06 -58.37
CA LEU A 802 40.17 -67.47 -57.25
C LEU A 802 40.51 -68.04 -55.87
N LYS A 803 41.62 -68.78 -55.69
CA LYS A 803 41.83 -69.50 -54.42
C LYS A 803 42.69 -68.84 -53.35
N ASN A 804 43.61 -67.91 -53.63
CA ASN A 804 44.56 -67.47 -52.58
C ASN A 804 44.73 -65.94 -52.32
N SER A 805 44.43 -65.02 -53.25
CA SER A 805 44.80 -63.59 -53.05
C SER A 805 43.73 -62.73 -52.34
N SER A 806 42.44 -63.03 -52.48
CA SER A 806 41.36 -62.22 -51.90
C SER A 806 41.18 -62.43 -50.38
N ILE A 807 41.54 -63.60 -49.87
CA ILE A 807 41.42 -63.95 -48.45
C ILE A 807 42.45 -63.20 -47.61
N TRP A 808 43.69 -63.06 -48.07
CA TRP A 808 44.76 -62.37 -47.36
C TRP A 808 44.54 -60.85 -47.26
N LEU A 809 44.04 -60.22 -48.32
CA LEU A 809 43.75 -58.78 -48.31
C LEU A 809 42.61 -58.46 -47.32
N ASN A 810 41.57 -59.30 -47.28
CA ASN A 810 40.44 -59.14 -46.37
C ASN A 810 40.84 -59.35 -44.90
N GLN A 811 41.71 -60.33 -44.62
CA GLN A 811 42.20 -60.55 -43.26
C GLN A 811 43.12 -59.41 -42.78
N MET A 812 43.96 -58.86 -43.66
CA MET A 812 44.81 -57.71 -43.31
C MET A 812 44.01 -56.43 -43.06
N MET A 813 43.00 -56.13 -43.87
CA MET A 813 42.16 -54.94 -43.63
C MET A 813 41.31 -55.08 -42.37
N ALA A 814 40.73 -56.26 -42.10
CA ALA A 814 39.99 -56.50 -40.86
C ALA A 814 40.91 -56.36 -39.62
N PHE A 815 42.14 -56.89 -39.68
CA PHE A 815 43.12 -56.76 -38.61
C PHE A 815 43.55 -55.30 -38.38
N ALA A 816 43.81 -54.54 -39.44
CA ALA A 816 44.22 -53.14 -39.34
C ALA A 816 43.12 -52.25 -38.71
N THR A 817 41.87 -52.42 -39.13
CA THR A 817 40.74 -51.63 -38.60
C THR A 817 40.49 -51.91 -37.12
N ILE A 818 40.46 -53.19 -36.73
CA ILE A 818 40.22 -53.59 -35.33
C ILE A 818 41.40 -53.16 -34.43
N SER A 819 42.64 -53.36 -34.88
CA SER A 819 43.83 -53.01 -34.09
C SER A 819 43.96 -51.50 -33.86
N SER A 820 43.59 -50.68 -34.86
CA SER A 820 43.61 -49.22 -34.74
C SER A 820 42.64 -48.70 -33.67
N MET A 821 41.40 -49.21 -33.62
CA MET A 821 40.42 -48.77 -32.63
C MET A 821 40.79 -49.21 -31.21
N ILE A 822 41.23 -50.46 -31.02
CA ILE A 822 41.69 -50.94 -29.70
C ILE A 822 42.87 -50.10 -29.22
N LEU A 823 43.83 -49.81 -30.10
CA LEU A 823 45.00 -49.00 -29.75
C LEU A 823 44.62 -47.56 -29.39
N THR A 824 43.67 -46.96 -30.11
CA THR A 824 43.17 -45.60 -29.83
C THR A 824 42.44 -45.52 -28.49
N ALA A 825 41.62 -46.53 -28.15
CA ALA A 825 40.96 -46.61 -26.84
C ALA A 825 41.96 -46.81 -25.69
N VAL A 826 42.97 -47.67 -25.88
CA VAL A 826 44.04 -47.88 -24.88
C VAL A 826 44.87 -46.60 -24.68
N MET A 827 45.18 -45.87 -25.75
CA MET A 827 45.92 -44.61 -25.70
C MET A 827 45.22 -43.47 -24.94
N GLN A 828 43.90 -43.58 -24.71
CA GLN A 828 43.15 -42.60 -23.92
C GLN A 828 43.24 -42.85 -22.40
N THR A 829 43.75 -44.01 -21.96
CA THR A 829 43.93 -44.33 -20.53
C THR A 829 45.11 -43.57 -19.91
N GLU A 830 45.00 -43.20 -18.64
CA GLU A 830 46.04 -42.48 -17.90
C GLU A 830 47.37 -43.26 -17.88
N THR A 831 47.30 -44.59 -17.73
CA THR A 831 48.46 -45.50 -17.78
C THR A 831 49.22 -45.45 -19.11
N ALA A 832 48.52 -45.24 -20.23
CA ALA A 832 49.14 -45.10 -21.55
C ALA A 832 49.66 -43.68 -21.82
N LYS A 833 49.01 -42.65 -21.24
CA LYS A 833 49.49 -41.26 -21.26
C LYS A 833 50.79 -41.11 -20.47
N ASP A 834 50.95 -41.82 -19.36
CA ASP A 834 52.17 -41.81 -18.53
C ASP A 834 53.35 -42.58 -19.18
N MET A 835 53.06 -43.62 -19.98
CA MET A 835 54.07 -44.34 -20.79
C MET A 835 54.57 -43.54 -22.03
N LYS A 836 54.07 -42.32 -22.26
CA LYS A 836 54.28 -41.54 -23.49
C LYS A 836 55.57 -40.71 -23.51
N SER A 837 56.70 -41.23 -23.04
CA SER A 837 57.96 -40.45 -23.07
C SER A 837 58.93 -40.77 -24.21
N THR A 838 58.98 -41.95 -24.86
CA THR A 838 59.85 -42.07 -26.06
C THR A 838 59.61 -43.26 -27.01
N ALA A 839 59.03 -44.38 -26.55
CA ALA A 839 59.05 -45.63 -27.35
C ALA A 839 57.86 -45.83 -28.32
N ILE A 840 56.72 -45.15 -28.10
CA ILE A 840 55.47 -45.44 -28.84
C ILE A 840 55.34 -44.60 -30.13
N THR A 841 56.01 -43.44 -30.21
CA THR A 841 55.87 -42.49 -31.33
C THR A 841 56.35 -43.07 -32.68
N PHE A 842 57.32 -43.99 -32.66
CA PHE A 842 57.87 -44.61 -33.88
C PHE A 842 57.01 -45.76 -34.41
N LEU A 843 56.55 -46.67 -33.54
CA LEU A 843 55.71 -47.81 -33.94
C LEU A 843 54.29 -47.38 -34.35
N VAL A 844 53.76 -46.32 -33.73
CA VAL A 844 52.41 -45.81 -34.04
C VAL A 844 52.41 -44.92 -35.29
N GLY A 845 53.49 -44.19 -35.59
CA GLY A 845 53.58 -43.33 -36.78
C GLY A 845 53.43 -44.11 -38.10
N ALA A 846 54.01 -45.31 -38.17
CA ALA A 846 53.91 -46.16 -39.37
C ALA A 846 52.54 -46.83 -39.52
N ALA A 847 51.91 -47.25 -38.42
CA ALA A 847 50.56 -47.82 -38.44
C ALA A 847 49.50 -46.75 -38.75
N ARG A 848 49.72 -45.51 -38.30
CA ARG A 848 48.80 -44.38 -38.49
C ARG A 848 48.70 -43.94 -39.95
N GLY A 849 49.80 -43.96 -40.71
CA GLY A 849 49.80 -43.60 -42.14
C GLY A 849 49.01 -44.58 -43.03
N VAL A 850 48.95 -45.86 -42.66
CA VAL A 850 48.16 -46.88 -43.38
C VAL A 850 46.71 -46.91 -42.88
N ALA A 851 46.49 -46.68 -41.58
CA ALA A 851 45.16 -46.57 -41.01
C ALA A 851 44.42 -45.30 -41.47
N GLU A 852 45.06 -44.14 -41.56
CA GLU A 852 44.42 -42.89 -42.01
C GLU A 852 43.99 -42.94 -43.50
N PHE A 853 44.69 -43.70 -44.33
CA PHE A 853 44.27 -43.95 -45.73
C PHE A 853 43.12 -44.97 -45.84
N GLY A 854 43.00 -45.90 -44.89
CA GLY A 854 41.94 -46.92 -44.83
C GLY A 854 40.69 -46.49 -44.05
N SER A 855 40.82 -45.58 -43.09
CA SER A 855 39.72 -45.03 -42.27
C SER A 855 39.17 -43.70 -42.80
N GLY A 856 39.85 -43.05 -43.74
CA GLY A 856 39.35 -41.84 -44.42
C GLY A 856 39.28 -40.57 -43.56
N GLU A 857 39.96 -40.53 -42.41
CA GLU A 857 39.88 -39.41 -41.47
C GLU A 857 40.80 -38.23 -41.86
N GLY A 858 40.47 -37.50 -42.93
CA GLY A 858 41.05 -36.18 -43.22
C GLY A 858 40.58 -35.10 -42.21
N SER A 859 41.28 -33.96 -42.17
CA SER A 859 41.10 -32.82 -41.23
C SER A 859 39.68 -32.22 -41.09
N LEU A 860 38.71 -32.63 -41.89
CA LEU A 860 37.30 -32.26 -41.76
C LEU A 860 36.60 -33.35 -40.93
N GLY A 861 36.86 -33.37 -39.62
CA GLY A 861 36.28 -34.36 -38.71
C GLY A 861 34.76 -34.25 -38.69
N THR A 862 34.10 -35.06 -39.49
CA THR A 862 32.64 -35.19 -39.47
C THR A 862 32.26 -36.17 -38.38
N ALA A 863 31.43 -35.77 -37.43
CA ALA A 863 30.80 -36.71 -36.51
C ALA A 863 29.59 -37.36 -37.22
N SER A 864 29.63 -38.67 -37.40
CA SER A 864 28.52 -39.46 -37.95
C SER A 864 27.19 -39.19 -37.23
N GLN A 865 27.24 -38.92 -35.93
CA GLN A 865 26.07 -38.53 -35.13
C GLN A 865 25.45 -37.20 -35.56
N CYS A 866 26.21 -36.23 -36.10
CA CYS A 866 25.63 -34.99 -36.65
C CYS A 866 24.74 -35.26 -37.86
N LEU A 867 25.03 -36.31 -38.64
CA LEU A 867 24.19 -36.69 -39.78
C LEU A 867 22.80 -37.13 -39.32
N LEU A 868 22.70 -37.78 -38.15
CA LEU A 868 21.42 -38.13 -37.52
C LEU A 868 20.62 -36.90 -37.12
N VAL A 869 21.29 -35.91 -36.51
CA VAL A 869 20.66 -34.63 -36.16
C VAL A 869 20.12 -33.94 -37.41
N TYR A 870 20.83 -33.99 -38.53
CA TYR A 870 20.37 -33.37 -39.79
C TYR A 870 19.11 -34.01 -40.38
N ILE A 871 18.82 -35.26 -40.05
CA ILE A 871 17.59 -35.97 -40.44
C ILE A 871 16.55 -36.02 -39.31
N GLY A 872 16.77 -35.29 -38.21
CA GLY A 872 15.85 -35.20 -37.08
C GLY A 872 15.82 -36.44 -36.19
N LEU A 873 16.83 -37.31 -36.25
CA LEU A 873 16.98 -38.44 -35.36
C LEU A 873 17.86 -38.07 -34.17
N GLU A 874 17.59 -38.65 -33.00
CA GLU A 874 18.42 -38.46 -31.80
C GLU A 874 19.86 -38.91 -32.08
N PRO A 875 20.88 -38.08 -31.75
CA PRO A 875 22.30 -38.39 -31.98
C PRO A 875 22.80 -39.43 -30.98
N THR A 876 22.32 -40.65 -31.12
CA THR A 876 22.78 -41.78 -30.31
C THR A 876 23.87 -42.54 -31.06
N LEU A 877 24.82 -43.11 -30.31
CA LEU A 877 25.83 -44.02 -30.86
C LEU A 877 25.15 -45.16 -31.66
N TRP A 878 24.02 -45.65 -31.17
CA TRP A 878 23.25 -46.69 -31.84
C TRP A 878 22.66 -46.22 -33.18
N GLY A 879 22.12 -45.01 -33.22
CA GLY A 879 21.63 -44.41 -34.47
C GLY A 879 22.74 -44.30 -35.52
N SER A 880 23.98 -44.00 -35.11
CA SER A 880 25.10 -43.87 -36.06
C SER A 880 25.47 -45.21 -36.68
N HIS A 881 25.42 -46.29 -35.89
CA HIS A 881 25.63 -47.65 -36.41
C HIS A 881 24.49 -48.13 -37.28
N LEU A 882 23.23 -47.78 -36.96
CA LEU A 882 22.13 -48.07 -37.85
C LEU A 882 22.27 -47.36 -39.19
N LEU A 883 22.68 -46.10 -39.19
CA LEU A 883 22.93 -45.36 -40.41
C LEU A 883 24.03 -46.03 -41.25
N ASP A 884 25.10 -46.46 -40.60
CA ASP A 884 26.19 -47.20 -41.22
C ASP A 884 25.79 -48.55 -41.81
N VAL A 885 25.00 -49.33 -41.07
CA VAL A 885 24.44 -50.61 -41.51
C VAL A 885 23.46 -50.38 -42.66
N ALA A 886 22.64 -49.33 -42.60
CA ALA A 886 21.69 -48.98 -43.66
C ALA A 886 22.42 -48.62 -44.96
N VAL A 887 23.47 -47.80 -44.90
CA VAL A 887 24.29 -47.45 -46.07
C VAL A 887 25.02 -48.68 -46.61
N ALA A 888 25.60 -49.51 -45.75
CA ALA A 888 26.25 -50.76 -46.14
C ALA A 888 25.27 -51.72 -46.84
N THR A 889 24.06 -51.85 -46.29
CA THR A 889 22.99 -52.69 -46.86
C THR A 889 22.52 -52.14 -48.20
N LEU A 890 22.36 -50.82 -48.31
CA LEU A 890 21.97 -50.15 -49.56
C LEU A 890 23.01 -50.38 -50.66
N PHE A 891 24.29 -50.15 -50.38
CA PHE A 891 25.34 -50.40 -51.37
C PHE A 891 25.43 -51.88 -51.77
N THR A 892 25.32 -52.79 -50.80
CA THR A 892 25.28 -54.24 -51.03
C THR A 892 24.07 -54.62 -51.89
N ALA A 893 22.89 -54.05 -51.63
CA ALA A 893 21.68 -54.30 -52.39
C ALA A 893 21.79 -53.76 -53.83
N VAL A 894 22.33 -52.55 -54.03
CA VAL A 894 22.54 -51.96 -55.36
C VAL A 894 23.49 -52.83 -56.20
N VAL A 895 24.59 -53.32 -55.63
CA VAL A 895 25.50 -54.22 -56.33
C VAL A 895 24.90 -55.61 -56.52
N SER A 896 24.08 -56.10 -55.60
CA SER A 896 23.31 -57.35 -55.74
C SER A 896 22.29 -57.28 -56.89
N LEU A 897 21.73 -56.10 -57.16
CA LEU A 897 20.84 -55.87 -58.32
C LEU A 897 21.63 -55.74 -59.63
N ALA A 898 22.86 -55.25 -59.59
CA ALA A 898 23.71 -55.07 -60.77
C ALA A 898 24.58 -56.28 -61.11
N THR A 899 24.87 -57.16 -60.14
CA THR A 899 25.82 -58.27 -60.23
C THR A 899 25.29 -59.51 -59.49
N ASP A 900 26.14 -60.52 -59.26
CA ASP A 900 25.77 -61.74 -58.53
C ASP A 900 25.54 -61.43 -57.03
N SER A 901 24.36 -61.77 -56.52
CA SER A 901 23.96 -61.50 -55.14
C SER A 901 24.89 -62.13 -54.09
N ARG A 902 25.53 -63.27 -54.40
CA ARG A 902 26.54 -63.87 -53.52
C ARG A 902 27.82 -63.06 -53.49
N LEU A 903 28.25 -62.52 -54.63
CA LEU A 903 29.45 -61.70 -54.72
C LEU A 903 29.24 -60.37 -54.00
N ALA A 904 28.07 -59.76 -54.19
CA ALA A 904 27.67 -58.54 -53.49
C ALA A 904 27.67 -58.74 -51.97
N LEU A 905 27.10 -59.85 -51.47
CA LEU A 905 27.08 -60.17 -50.05
C LEU A 905 28.49 -60.34 -49.48
N ILE A 906 29.38 -61.05 -50.20
CA ILE A 906 30.78 -61.24 -49.78
C ILE A 906 31.53 -59.90 -49.77
N ALA A 907 31.35 -59.05 -50.78
CA ALA A 907 31.97 -57.72 -50.81
C ALA A 907 31.44 -56.82 -49.68
N GLY A 908 30.12 -56.83 -49.44
CA GLY A 908 29.47 -56.07 -48.38
C GLY A 908 29.93 -56.49 -46.99
N MET A 909 29.92 -57.79 -46.69
CA MET A 909 30.38 -58.31 -45.40
C MET A 909 31.86 -57.99 -45.15
N ASN A 910 32.73 -58.17 -46.14
CA ASN A 910 34.17 -57.90 -45.94
C ASN A 910 34.49 -56.41 -45.81
N CYS A 911 33.75 -55.53 -46.48
CA CYS A 911 34.01 -54.09 -46.44
C CYS A 911 33.47 -53.43 -45.16
N PHE A 912 32.27 -53.81 -44.71
CA PHE A 912 31.56 -53.07 -43.66
C PHE A 912 31.58 -53.76 -42.29
N LEU A 913 31.66 -55.11 -42.24
CA LEU A 913 31.60 -55.84 -40.97
C LEU A 913 32.76 -55.48 -40.01
N PRO A 914 34.02 -55.30 -40.46
CA PRO A 914 35.10 -54.87 -39.55
C PRO A 914 34.84 -53.48 -38.96
N GLY A 915 34.30 -52.54 -39.75
CA GLY A 915 33.93 -51.20 -39.28
C GLY A 915 32.83 -51.27 -38.22
N ILE A 916 31.76 -52.02 -38.50
CA ILE A 916 30.65 -52.23 -37.55
C ILE A 916 31.13 -52.87 -36.25
N ILE A 917 31.99 -53.89 -36.30
CA ILE A 917 32.54 -54.55 -35.11
C ILE A 917 33.46 -53.63 -34.31
N ALA A 918 34.30 -52.84 -35.00
CA ALA A 918 35.21 -51.91 -34.34
C ALA A 918 34.43 -50.80 -33.61
N ASP A 919 33.37 -50.31 -34.24
CA ASP A 919 32.41 -49.38 -33.66
C ASP A 919 31.67 -49.93 -32.43
N PHE A 920 31.34 -51.23 -32.41
CA PHE A 920 30.83 -51.91 -31.21
C PHE A 920 31.80 -51.80 -30.01
N GLY A 921 33.10 -51.67 -30.27
CA GLY A 921 34.12 -51.44 -29.25
C GLY A 921 33.93 -50.13 -28.48
N LYS A 922 33.29 -49.11 -29.08
CA LYS A 922 32.99 -47.83 -28.43
C LYS A 922 32.02 -47.99 -27.24
N TYR A 923 31.15 -49.01 -27.26
CA TYR A 923 30.27 -49.33 -26.13
C TYR A 923 30.97 -49.99 -24.95
N MET A 924 32.17 -50.54 -25.14
CA MET A 924 32.88 -51.25 -24.08
C MET A 924 33.68 -50.33 -23.16
N VAL A 925 33.70 -49.01 -23.42
CA VAL A 925 34.46 -48.06 -22.61
C VAL A 925 33.60 -47.50 -21.48
N CYS A 926 33.71 -48.10 -20.30
CA CYS A 926 33.09 -47.59 -19.08
C CYS A 926 34.05 -46.66 -18.34
N TYR A 927 33.61 -45.43 -18.05
CA TYR A 927 34.35 -44.48 -17.24
C TYR A 927 33.77 -44.40 -15.83
N ARG A 928 34.64 -44.22 -14.86
CA ARG A 928 34.26 -43.94 -13.48
C ARG A 928 34.34 -42.43 -13.25
N LEU A 929 33.18 -41.77 -13.13
CA LEU A 929 33.08 -40.32 -12.93
C LEU A 929 33.37 -39.89 -11.48
N GLU A 930 33.11 -40.77 -10.52
CA GLU A 930 33.32 -40.49 -9.11
C GLU A 930 34.75 -40.87 -8.69
N PRO A 931 35.46 -39.98 -7.98
CA PRO A 931 36.76 -40.31 -7.42
C PRO A 931 36.62 -41.56 -6.53
N ALA A 932 37.63 -42.44 -6.57
CA ALA A 932 37.64 -43.59 -5.68
C ALA A 932 37.67 -43.07 -4.23
N PRO A 933 36.80 -43.57 -3.32
CA PRO A 933 36.88 -43.16 -1.93
C PRO A 933 38.28 -43.48 -1.43
N GLU A 934 38.99 -42.46 -0.94
CA GLU A 934 40.29 -42.65 -0.31
C GLU A 934 40.10 -43.48 0.95
N LEU A 935 40.21 -44.80 0.81
CA LEU A 935 40.29 -45.68 1.97
C LEU A 935 41.60 -45.38 2.71
N PRO A 936 41.58 -45.27 4.05
CA PRO A 936 42.78 -45.04 4.83
C PRO A 936 43.83 -46.12 4.51
N VAL A 937 45.08 -45.68 4.41
CA VAL A 937 46.22 -46.39 3.80
C VAL A 937 46.58 -47.74 4.47
N SER A 938 45.88 -48.17 5.53
CA SER A 938 46.25 -49.34 6.34
C SER A 938 45.72 -50.71 5.87
N THR A 939 44.99 -50.83 4.75
CA THR A 939 44.52 -52.15 4.23
C THR A 939 44.67 -52.31 2.72
N ARG A 940 45.86 -52.02 2.16
CA ARG A 940 46.17 -52.29 0.74
C ARG A 940 46.78 -53.67 0.46
N TRP A 941 46.35 -54.75 1.10
CA TRP A 941 46.77 -56.12 0.71
C TRP A 941 45.70 -57.16 1.02
N CYS A 942 44.59 -57.18 0.25
CA CYS A 942 43.79 -58.38 -0.05
C CYS A 942 42.54 -58.02 -0.86
N GLN A 943 42.68 -57.83 -2.18
CA GLN A 943 41.61 -58.11 -3.15
C GLN A 943 42.19 -58.05 -4.57
N ARG A 944 42.82 -59.14 -4.98
CA ARG A 944 43.07 -59.46 -6.40
C ARG A 944 42.32 -60.76 -6.70
N HIS A 945 41.58 -60.74 -7.82
CA HIS A 945 40.76 -61.81 -8.42
C HIS A 945 39.27 -61.88 -8.04
N ARG A 946 38.45 -61.09 -8.73
CA ARG A 946 37.28 -61.59 -9.48
C ARG A 946 37.21 -60.85 -10.81
N ILE A 947 37.39 -61.58 -11.90
CA ILE A 947 37.30 -61.09 -13.29
C ILE A 947 35.98 -61.65 -13.85
N TRP A 948 35.12 -60.75 -14.35
CA TRP A 948 33.76 -60.87 -14.94
C TRP A 948 32.56 -61.09 -13.99
N PRO A 949 31.62 -60.14 -13.99
CA PRO A 949 30.28 -60.41 -14.52
C PRO A 949 29.94 -59.48 -15.69
N GLY A 950 29.14 -59.98 -16.62
CA GLY A 950 28.69 -59.25 -17.81
C GLY A 950 27.60 -58.22 -17.53
N VAL A 951 27.53 -57.28 -18.48
CA VAL A 951 26.41 -56.38 -18.83
C VAL A 951 26.11 -55.27 -17.81
N CYS A 952 26.61 -54.08 -18.11
CA CYS A 952 26.16 -52.82 -17.52
C CYS A 952 24.73 -52.50 -17.99
N CYS A 953 23.73 -52.89 -17.19
CA CYS A 953 22.42 -52.26 -17.18
C CYS A 953 22.24 -51.56 -15.82
N SER A 954 21.62 -50.38 -15.82
CA SER A 954 21.15 -49.68 -14.63
C SER A 954 20.46 -50.64 -13.65
N PRO A 955 20.63 -50.50 -12.32
CA PRO A 955 19.88 -51.32 -11.37
C PRO A 955 18.42 -50.87 -11.33
N PRO A 956 17.42 -51.75 -11.52
CA PRO A 956 16.11 -51.55 -10.94
C PRO A 956 16.14 -52.07 -9.48
N LEU A 957 15.60 -51.28 -8.56
CA LEU A 957 14.97 -51.71 -7.31
C LEU A 957 15.57 -52.95 -6.61
N CYS A 958 16.62 -52.75 -5.82
CA CYS A 958 16.89 -53.64 -4.69
C CYS A 958 16.05 -53.18 -3.49
N SER A 959 14.84 -53.73 -3.40
CA SER A 959 14.02 -53.73 -2.19
C SER A 959 14.77 -54.45 -1.07
N ARG A 960 15.17 -53.72 -0.03
CA ARG A 960 15.46 -54.31 1.28
C ARG A 960 14.12 -54.69 1.91
N ARG A 961 13.82 -55.99 1.96
CA ARG A 961 12.89 -56.56 2.94
C ARG A 961 13.41 -56.24 4.34
N HIS A 962 12.80 -55.27 5.00
CA HIS A 962 12.73 -55.26 6.46
C HIS A 962 11.68 -56.31 6.87
N LEU A 963 12.10 -57.25 7.70
CA LEU A 963 11.20 -58.08 8.49
C LEU A 963 10.38 -57.14 9.38
N GLY A 964 9.07 -57.17 9.20
CA GLY A 964 8.13 -56.53 10.10
C GLY A 964 8.10 -57.23 11.44
N MET A 965 8.15 -56.44 12.51
CA MET A 965 7.46 -56.73 13.75
C MET A 965 6.66 -55.48 14.10
N ASP A 966 5.37 -55.53 13.77
CA ASP A 966 4.33 -54.82 14.50
C ASP A 966 4.12 -55.57 15.83
N PRO A 967 3.78 -54.89 16.94
CA PRO A 967 2.35 -54.78 17.18
C PRO A 967 1.91 -53.49 17.88
N THR A 968 0.85 -52.90 17.37
CA THR A 968 -0.18 -52.24 18.20
C THR A 968 -1.19 -53.27 18.70
N LEU A 969 -1.38 -53.37 20.02
CA LEU A 969 -2.57 -53.94 20.63
C LEU A 969 -2.86 -53.21 21.96
N GLN A 970 -3.96 -52.45 21.96
CA GLN A 970 -4.61 -51.95 23.17
C GLN A 970 -5.13 -53.12 24.00
N LEU A 971 -4.95 -53.08 25.32
CA LEU A 971 -5.91 -53.62 26.30
C LEU A 971 -5.81 -52.87 27.63
N ASN A 972 -6.99 -52.57 28.18
CA ASN A 972 -7.27 -51.91 29.45
C ASN A 972 -6.69 -52.61 30.69
N GLY A 973 -6.49 -51.84 31.77
CA GLY A 973 -6.87 -52.27 33.11
C GLY A 973 -5.77 -52.34 34.19
N GLY A 974 -5.68 -51.26 34.98
CA GLY A 974 -5.61 -51.26 36.46
C GLY A 974 -4.55 -52.10 37.20
N SER A 975 -3.65 -51.43 37.92
CA SER A 975 -3.62 -51.37 39.40
C SER A 975 -2.26 -50.86 39.92
N SER A 976 -2.32 -49.80 40.72
CA SER A 976 -1.32 -49.36 41.72
C SER A 976 -1.00 -50.47 42.74
N PRO A 977 0.02 -50.39 43.63
CA PRO A 977 0.62 -49.15 44.17
C PRO A 977 2.14 -49.19 44.55
N THR A 978 2.58 -48.11 45.22
CA THR A 978 3.73 -47.98 46.15
C THR A 978 5.15 -48.01 45.54
N SER A 979 5.80 -46.85 45.37
CA SER A 979 6.59 -46.06 46.35
C SER A 979 8.02 -46.58 46.56
N CYS A 980 9.01 -45.74 46.22
CA CYS A 980 10.04 -45.25 47.13
C CYS A 980 11.07 -44.43 46.34
N GLY A 981 11.20 -43.16 46.71
CA GLY A 981 12.29 -42.28 46.30
C GLY A 981 13.57 -42.57 47.06
N LEU A 982 14.67 -41.98 46.58
CA LEU A 982 15.88 -41.74 47.36
C LEU A 982 15.98 -40.23 47.62
N PRO A 983 16.26 -39.82 48.88
CA PRO A 983 16.61 -38.44 49.23
C PRO A 983 18.12 -38.28 49.50
N GLU A 984 18.60 -37.04 49.36
CA GLU A 984 19.78 -36.52 50.05
C GLU A 984 19.39 -36.10 51.48
N GLU A 985 20.06 -36.63 52.51
CA GLU A 985 20.71 -35.84 53.57
C GLU A 985 21.42 -36.74 54.61
N GLN A 986 22.66 -36.38 54.94
CA GLN A 986 23.42 -36.88 56.09
C GLN A 986 23.15 -36.01 57.32
N VAL A 987 22.81 -36.62 58.47
CA VAL A 987 23.33 -36.26 59.81
C VAL A 987 23.50 -37.51 60.69
N GLN A 988 24.74 -37.72 61.16
CA GLN A 988 25.26 -38.40 62.37
C GLN A 988 25.11 -39.92 62.63
N ARG A 989 26.30 -40.54 62.78
CA ARG A 989 26.78 -41.55 63.79
C ARG A 989 25.96 -42.85 63.94
N ASP A 990 26.52 -44.07 63.93
CA ASP A 990 27.74 -44.57 64.55
C ASP A 990 27.98 -46.05 64.11
N VAL A 991 29.25 -46.49 64.17
CA VAL A 991 29.73 -47.88 64.45
C VAL A 991 29.80 -48.94 63.32
N CYS A 992 31.06 -49.29 63.00
CA CYS A 992 31.63 -50.50 62.34
C CYS A 992 31.21 -51.85 63.01
N PRO A 993 31.48 -53.07 62.46
CA PRO A 993 32.63 -53.43 61.62
C PRO A 993 32.47 -54.53 60.53
N VAL A 994 33.59 -54.70 59.82
CA VAL A 994 34.08 -55.78 58.91
C VAL A 994 33.71 -55.65 57.44
#